data_AF-A0A972QJX1-F1
#
_entry.id   AF-A0A972QJX1-F1
#
_cell.length_a   1.000
_cell.length_b   1.000
_cell.length_c   1.000
_cell.angle_alpha   90.00
_cell.angle_beta   90.00
_cell.angle_gamma   90.00
#
_symmetry.space_group_name_H-M   'P 1'
#
loop_
_entity.id
_entity.type
_entity.pdbx_description
1 polymer ?
#
loop_
_entity_poly.entity_id
_entity_poly.type
_entity_poly.pdbx_seq_one_letter_code
_entity_poly.pdbx_strand_id
1 'polypeptide(L)'
;MKKTAFIALFLIGVVFVGSPALGAEDVLDGSSTDFMTYYYLNPEPDKIPSILQDFLSSEFFKSGQAAENNGDYIMAYSLGRIAQLEPSLVKKYEDIFEQAPHKERLFILKIFQVCGNEEVEEFLDTKMADRKFRKEKKKISKILADGIPIDLNVLEKEARDSKEFDFLWAEFMVTGDERAVRKLIDALEWPDRMRAKLNDYLKGPASIKKKQEIVDIFTKEYNIICDISTNEVETKDDLDTFIFGNAIMYKKLDSKVFKKIDKALKLTDKDVYYMATKGSASWSLTSNAQQHKKVFEICDNEISRQVGSTKIALLRISAYGHMVDNNIKEAIDRLKQLTFLNPKDAAAHFSLGLIYLENGDIENALEEMNILKNIDATLSNKLEKEAVYEKLVALDIETLIENEKITDRDKIIGDLIEAIDGVKNYQSRLTMRDYSNEKLEPKNYVFIEWRFGHEKPEKFSVEQYANEDENSLYDMWISVKGNHYDLLPVLGWIEEKTPELVEHKNSLNYNLSIDKYIKLIKENKPDSIMLCEGRQGKTGYFIIKYELPKWNFSRYYSEDIRYRVEVWAGKDSLLLTKALIKLTYRDEKLDKDTTYDFTQLVTNYNNVAIQPPAEVYVSEKSEFMSPEEFQEIIGRW
;
A
#
# COMPACT_ATOMS: atom_id res chain seq x y z
N MET A 1 9.61 -9.30 10.85
CA MET A 1 10.31 -8.63 9.74
C MET A 1 9.43 -8.52 8.49
N LYS A 2 8.72 -9.55 8.02
CA LYS A 2 7.86 -9.45 6.81
C LYS A 2 6.40 -9.01 7.04
N LYS A 3 5.77 -9.35 8.17
CA LYS A 3 4.40 -8.86 8.53
C LYS A 3 4.30 -7.32 8.61
N THR A 4 5.39 -6.65 8.95
CA THR A 4 5.44 -5.20 9.24
C THR A 4 5.40 -4.32 7.99
N ALA A 5 6.10 -4.76 6.95
CA ALA A 5 6.10 -4.11 5.65
C ALA A 5 4.70 -4.12 4.99
N PHE A 6 3.87 -5.13 5.30
CA PHE A 6 2.52 -5.26 4.77
C PHE A 6 1.52 -4.30 5.42
N ILE A 7 1.61 -4.04 6.73
CA ILE A 7 0.75 -3.02 7.37
C ILE A 7 1.13 -1.64 6.86
N ALA A 8 2.42 -1.36 6.64
CA ALA A 8 2.86 -0.15 5.96
C ALA A 8 2.23 -0.06 4.54
N LEU A 9 2.33 -1.10 3.71
CA LEU A 9 1.74 -1.13 2.34
C LEU A 9 0.20 -1.09 2.32
N PHE A 10 -0.48 -1.69 3.29
CA PHE A 10 -1.93 -1.72 3.37
C PHE A 10 -2.52 -0.42 3.93
N LEU A 11 -1.81 0.24 4.85
CA LEU A 11 -2.14 1.60 5.28
C LEU A 11 -1.74 2.63 4.25
N ILE A 12 -0.67 2.38 3.48
CA ILE A 12 -0.39 3.10 2.24
C ILE A 12 -1.60 2.92 1.30
N GLY A 13 -2.16 1.74 1.08
CA GLY A 13 -3.37 1.57 0.24
C GLY A 13 -4.67 2.17 0.82
N VAL A 14 -4.83 2.22 2.14
CA VAL A 14 -6.05 2.76 2.83
C VAL A 14 -5.97 4.27 3.04
N VAL A 15 -4.77 4.87 3.04
CA VAL A 15 -4.54 6.32 3.18
C VAL A 15 -4.08 6.99 1.88
N PHE A 16 -3.48 6.22 0.98
CA PHE A 16 -3.06 6.59 -0.36
C PHE A 16 -3.71 5.64 -1.33
N VAL A 17 -4.88 6.05 -1.77
CA VAL A 17 -5.47 5.42 -2.92
C VAL A 17 -4.76 5.94 -4.17
N GLY A 18 -3.59 5.39 -4.47
CA GLY A 18 -2.75 5.87 -5.56
C GLY A 18 -1.70 4.85 -5.95
N SER A 19 -1.69 4.51 -7.24
CA SER A 19 -0.51 3.95 -7.89
C SER A 19 0.73 4.77 -7.54
N PRO A 20 1.92 4.15 -7.49
CA PRO A 20 3.16 4.90 -7.54
C PRO A 20 3.10 5.87 -8.72
N ALA A 21 3.74 7.02 -8.56
CA ALA A 21 3.96 7.97 -9.63
C ALA A 21 4.17 7.26 -10.97
N LEU A 22 3.39 7.65 -11.98
CA LEU A 22 3.61 7.34 -13.39
C LEU A 22 5.01 6.79 -13.65
N GLY A 23 5.08 5.46 -13.85
CA GLY A 23 6.20 4.74 -14.43
C GLY A 23 7.60 5.25 -14.08
N ALA A 24 8.10 4.87 -12.90
CA ALA A 24 9.54 4.69 -12.71
C ALA A 24 10.08 3.45 -13.48
N GLU A 25 9.29 2.85 -14.37
CA GLU A 25 9.68 1.64 -15.11
C GLU A 25 9.87 1.84 -16.61
N ASP A 26 9.41 2.97 -17.20
CA ASP A 26 9.51 3.18 -18.66
C ASP A 26 10.31 4.42 -19.09
N VAL A 27 11.06 5.08 -18.20
CA VAL A 27 11.90 6.22 -18.59
C VAL A 27 13.27 6.16 -17.92
N LEU A 28 14.24 5.62 -18.69
CA LEU A 28 15.67 5.44 -18.40
C LEU A 28 15.98 4.26 -17.47
N ASP A 29 16.90 3.40 -17.92
CA ASP A 29 17.56 2.34 -17.16
C ASP A 29 17.76 2.76 -15.69
N GLY A 30 17.17 1.97 -14.77
CA GLY A 30 17.10 2.24 -13.33
C GLY A 30 18.44 2.54 -12.66
N SER A 31 19.59 2.23 -13.28
CA SER A 31 20.91 2.60 -12.77
C SER A 31 21.20 4.11 -12.76
N SER A 32 20.63 4.88 -13.69
CA SER A 32 20.94 6.31 -13.89
C SER A 32 20.05 7.25 -13.06
N THR A 33 18.77 6.92 -12.91
CA THR A 33 17.79 7.68 -12.11
C THR A 33 18.06 7.51 -10.60
N ASP A 34 18.42 6.29 -10.17
CA ASP A 34 18.85 6.04 -8.79
C ASP A 34 20.13 6.81 -8.47
N PHE A 35 21.09 6.82 -9.41
CA PHE A 35 22.32 7.57 -9.23
C PHE A 35 22.09 9.07 -9.00
N MET A 36 21.23 9.71 -9.80
CA MET A 36 20.94 11.14 -9.66
C MET A 36 20.13 11.46 -8.40
N THR A 37 19.25 10.55 -7.98
CA THR A 37 18.44 10.70 -6.76
C THR A 37 19.31 10.67 -5.50
N TYR A 38 20.37 9.84 -5.47
CA TYR A 38 21.25 9.68 -4.31
C TYR A 38 22.63 10.31 -4.52
N TYR A 39 22.80 11.22 -5.49
CA TYR A 39 24.11 11.74 -5.88
C TYR A 39 24.89 12.31 -4.68
N TYR A 40 24.22 13.08 -3.82
CA TYR A 40 24.87 13.69 -2.65
C TYR A 40 25.43 12.67 -1.65
N LEU A 41 24.92 11.42 -1.61
CA LEU A 41 25.42 10.36 -0.72
C LEU A 41 26.71 9.73 -1.24
N ASN A 42 26.86 9.63 -2.56
CA ASN A 42 28.02 9.03 -3.21
C ASN A 42 28.36 9.77 -4.51
N PRO A 43 28.96 10.97 -4.41
CA PRO A 43 29.23 11.80 -5.57
C PRO A 43 30.32 11.18 -6.44
N GLU A 44 29.98 10.85 -7.68
CA GLU A 44 30.92 10.32 -8.68
C GLU A 44 30.93 11.21 -9.93
N PRO A 45 31.58 12.39 -9.89
CA PRO A 45 31.58 13.34 -11.01
C PRO A 45 32.10 12.72 -12.30
N ASP A 46 33.04 11.77 -12.25
CA ASP A 46 33.59 11.10 -13.44
C ASP A 46 32.55 10.34 -14.27
N LYS A 47 31.41 9.93 -13.68
CA LYS A 47 30.30 9.26 -14.38
C LYS A 47 29.38 10.24 -15.13
N ILE A 48 29.37 11.51 -14.72
CA ILE A 48 28.42 12.53 -15.20
C ILE A 48 28.48 12.75 -16.72
N PRO A 49 29.67 12.79 -17.37
CA PRO A 49 29.72 12.90 -18.83
C PRO A 49 29.04 11.74 -19.56
N SER A 50 29.14 10.51 -19.03
CA SER A 50 28.45 9.34 -19.60
C SER A 50 26.94 9.48 -19.44
N ILE A 51 26.48 9.81 -18.22
CA ILE A 51 25.05 10.00 -17.93
C ILE A 51 24.43 11.07 -18.83
N LEU A 52 25.14 12.18 -19.07
CA LEU A 52 24.69 13.20 -20.02
C LEU A 52 24.56 12.62 -21.43
N GLN A 53 25.54 11.84 -21.92
CA GLN A 53 25.48 11.23 -23.24
C GLN A 53 24.34 10.20 -23.36
N ASP A 54 24.12 9.40 -22.32
CA ASP A 54 23.06 8.40 -22.26
C ASP A 54 21.68 9.08 -22.27
N PHE A 55 21.50 10.14 -21.45
CA PHE A 55 20.30 10.96 -21.46
C PHE A 55 20.02 11.56 -22.84
N LEU A 56 21.02 12.18 -23.47
CA LEU A 56 20.88 12.77 -24.81
C LEU A 56 20.58 11.71 -25.89
N SER A 57 21.05 10.48 -25.68
CA SER A 57 20.83 9.36 -26.61
C SER A 57 19.51 8.63 -26.40
N SER A 58 18.85 8.83 -25.26
CA SER A 58 17.60 8.18 -24.89
C SER A 58 16.43 8.53 -25.81
N GLU A 59 15.46 7.61 -25.90
CA GLU A 59 14.20 7.86 -26.61
C GLU A 59 13.41 8.99 -25.94
N PHE A 60 13.42 9.05 -24.61
CA PHE A 60 12.78 10.11 -23.82
C PHE A 60 13.22 11.52 -24.21
N PHE A 61 14.53 11.73 -24.41
CA PHE A 61 15.04 13.00 -24.90
C PHE A 61 14.74 13.20 -26.39
N LYS A 62 14.91 12.15 -27.23
CA LYS A 62 14.77 12.23 -28.68
C LYS A 62 13.33 12.46 -29.15
N SER A 63 12.33 11.89 -28.48
CA SER A 63 10.91 12.08 -28.75
C SER A 63 10.43 13.50 -28.43
N GLY A 64 11.14 14.22 -27.56
CA GLY A 64 10.74 15.54 -27.06
C GLY A 64 9.89 15.49 -25.78
N GLN A 65 9.53 14.30 -25.32
CA GLN A 65 8.77 14.07 -24.09
C GLN A 65 9.45 14.69 -22.85
N ALA A 66 10.79 14.69 -22.81
CA ALA A 66 11.56 15.38 -21.77
C ALA A 66 11.24 16.89 -21.66
N ALA A 67 10.94 17.56 -22.77
CA ALA A 67 10.64 18.99 -22.79
C ALA A 67 9.17 19.29 -22.45
N GLU A 68 8.24 18.38 -22.80
CA GLU A 68 6.81 18.55 -22.50
C GLU A 68 6.53 18.57 -20.99
N ASN A 69 7.32 17.83 -20.21
CA ASN A 69 7.18 17.71 -18.76
C ASN A 69 8.11 18.62 -17.94
N ASN A 70 8.83 19.56 -18.58
CA ASN A 70 9.95 20.31 -17.98
C ASN A 70 11.11 19.44 -17.43
N GLY A 71 11.12 18.12 -17.67
CA GLY A 71 12.16 17.21 -17.19
C GLY A 71 13.55 17.58 -17.72
N ASP A 72 13.61 18.18 -18.91
CA ASP A 72 14.85 18.68 -19.48
C ASP A 72 15.44 19.90 -18.74
N TYR A 73 14.63 20.72 -18.06
CA TYR A 73 15.12 21.82 -17.24
C TYR A 73 15.65 21.34 -15.89
N ILE A 74 14.99 20.37 -15.27
CA ILE A 74 15.43 19.79 -14.01
C ILE A 74 16.73 19.00 -14.19
N MET A 75 16.83 18.18 -15.24
CA MET A 75 18.08 17.50 -15.56
C MET A 75 19.22 18.48 -15.87
N ALA A 76 18.94 19.54 -16.65
CA ALA A 76 19.95 20.56 -16.92
C ALA A 76 20.39 21.31 -15.65
N TYR A 77 19.47 21.57 -14.73
CA TYR A 77 19.78 22.14 -13.42
C TYR A 77 20.65 21.20 -12.60
N SER A 78 20.29 19.92 -12.45
CA SER A 78 21.08 18.97 -11.67
C SER A 78 22.51 18.85 -12.21
N LEU A 79 22.67 18.66 -13.52
CA LEU A 79 23.99 18.57 -14.17
C LEU A 79 24.78 19.87 -14.03
N GLY A 80 24.14 21.03 -14.20
CA GLY A 80 24.78 22.32 -14.01
C GLY A 80 25.18 22.55 -12.56
N ARG A 81 24.34 22.17 -11.61
CA ARG A 81 24.60 22.29 -10.17
C ARG A 81 25.76 21.40 -9.75
N ILE A 82 25.84 20.18 -10.27
CA ILE A 82 26.99 19.29 -10.08
C ILE A 82 28.26 19.95 -10.63
N ALA A 83 28.23 20.55 -11.83
CA ALA A 83 29.39 21.24 -12.38
C ALA A 83 29.77 22.53 -11.63
N GLN A 84 28.86 23.17 -10.91
CA GLN A 84 29.21 24.25 -9.98
C GLN A 84 30.00 23.72 -8.76
N LEU A 85 29.70 22.50 -8.30
CA LEU A 85 30.44 21.84 -7.23
C LEU A 85 31.77 21.25 -7.74
N GLU A 86 31.77 20.77 -8.99
CA GLU A 86 32.90 20.11 -9.65
C GLU A 86 33.23 20.79 -10.99
N PRO A 87 33.92 21.95 -10.98
CA PRO A 87 34.16 22.76 -12.17
C PRO A 87 34.89 22.04 -13.32
N SER A 88 35.62 20.97 -13.02
CA SER A 88 36.31 20.15 -14.04
C SER A 88 35.36 19.55 -15.09
N LEU A 89 34.07 19.39 -14.76
CA LEU A 89 33.04 18.87 -15.67
C LEU A 89 32.67 19.84 -16.79
N VAL A 90 32.86 21.15 -16.59
CA VAL A 90 32.57 22.17 -17.62
C VAL A 90 33.32 21.83 -18.90
N LYS A 91 34.60 21.46 -18.81
CA LYS A 91 35.39 21.10 -19.99
C LYS A 91 34.86 19.86 -20.70
N LYS A 92 34.34 18.88 -19.95
CA LYS A 92 33.72 17.68 -20.52
C LYS A 92 32.43 18.02 -21.26
N TYR A 93 31.64 18.97 -20.74
CA TYR A 93 30.43 19.44 -21.42
C TYR A 93 30.74 20.21 -22.70
N GLU A 94 31.83 21.00 -22.73
CA GLU A 94 32.33 21.63 -23.95
C GLU A 94 32.68 20.61 -25.02
N ASP A 95 33.41 19.55 -24.65
CA ASP A 95 33.81 18.48 -25.56
C ASP A 95 32.59 17.73 -26.13
N ILE A 96 31.56 17.50 -25.30
CA ILE A 96 30.30 16.90 -25.74
C ILE A 96 29.54 17.88 -26.64
N PHE A 97 29.46 19.16 -26.29
CA PHE A 97 28.78 20.20 -27.09
C PHE A 97 29.35 20.32 -28.50
N GLU A 98 30.68 20.27 -28.62
CA GLU A 98 31.38 20.28 -29.90
C GLU A 98 30.92 19.14 -30.81
N GLN A 99 30.78 17.94 -30.25
CA GLN A 99 30.46 16.73 -31.02
C GLN A 99 28.95 16.55 -31.24
N ALA A 100 28.13 17.11 -30.36
CA ALA A 100 26.68 16.92 -30.32
C ALA A 100 25.95 17.50 -31.57
N PRO A 101 24.80 16.92 -31.98
CA PRO A 101 23.91 17.53 -32.96
C PRO A 101 23.16 18.75 -32.39
N HIS A 102 22.41 19.43 -33.27
CA HIS A 102 21.73 20.69 -32.92
C HIS A 102 20.81 20.59 -31.69
N LYS A 103 20.00 19.53 -31.59
CA LYS A 103 18.98 19.40 -30.53
C LYS A 103 19.64 19.26 -29.16
N GLU A 104 20.67 18.44 -29.10
CA GLU A 104 21.48 18.12 -27.92
C GLU A 104 22.30 19.33 -27.49
N ARG A 105 22.87 20.08 -28.44
CA ARG A 105 23.54 21.36 -28.14
C ARG A 105 22.61 22.35 -27.46
N LEU A 106 21.35 22.45 -27.88
CA LEU A 106 20.38 23.33 -27.23
C LEU A 106 20.10 22.93 -25.78
N PHE A 107 20.18 21.63 -25.46
CA PHE A 107 20.08 21.15 -24.09
C PHE A 107 21.34 21.46 -23.28
N ILE A 108 22.54 21.19 -23.82
CA ILE A 108 23.80 21.48 -23.13
C ILE A 108 23.95 22.98 -22.85
N LEU A 109 23.43 23.84 -23.74
CA LEU A 109 23.34 25.27 -23.47
C LEU A 109 22.52 25.59 -22.21
N LYS A 110 21.49 24.82 -21.86
CA LYS A 110 20.77 24.98 -20.59
C LYS A 110 21.64 24.64 -19.37
N ILE A 111 22.51 23.62 -19.49
CA ILE A 111 23.49 23.28 -18.45
C ILE A 111 24.44 24.45 -18.23
N PHE A 112 24.98 25.01 -19.31
CA PHE A 112 25.84 26.20 -19.25
C PHE A 112 25.14 27.44 -18.69
N GLN A 113 23.83 27.58 -18.86
CA GLN A 113 23.11 28.65 -18.15
C GLN A 113 23.25 28.50 -16.64
N VAL A 114 23.29 27.28 -16.10
CA VAL A 114 23.37 27.02 -14.66
C VAL A 114 24.81 27.03 -14.16
N CYS A 115 25.74 26.34 -14.81
CA CYS A 115 27.14 26.25 -14.35
C CYS A 115 28.09 27.31 -14.90
N GLY A 116 27.60 28.18 -15.79
CA GLY A 116 28.44 29.09 -16.54
C GLY A 116 29.30 30.00 -15.65
N ASN A 117 30.49 30.27 -16.15
CA ASN A 117 31.52 31.13 -15.57
C ASN A 117 32.23 31.87 -16.73
N GLU A 118 33.26 32.65 -16.43
CA GLU A 118 34.03 33.38 -17.46
C GLU A 118 34.59 32.44 -18.56
N GLU A 119 35.03 31.23 -18.21
CA GLU A 119 35.54 30.24 -19.17
C GLU A 119 34.44 29.78 -20.15
N VAL A 120 33.22 29.54 -19.67
CA VAL A 120 32.07 29.18 -20.51
C VAL A 120 31.66 30.36 -21.40
N GLU A 121 31.71 31.59 -20.90
CA GLU A 121 31.45 32.80 -21.71
C GLU A 121 32.42 32.88 -22.88
N GLU A 122 33.73 32.78 -22.60
CA GLU A 122 34.77 32.76 -23.63
C GLU A 122 34.57 31.62 -24.63
N PHE A 123 34.30 30.40 -24.13
CA PHE A 123 34.02 29.24 -24.98
C PHE A 123 32.86 29.52 -25.94
N LEU A 124 31.72 30.00 -25.43
CA LEU A 124 30.53 30.30 -26.22
C LEU A 124 30.76 31.44 -27.23
N ASP A 125 31.55 32.45 -26.87
CA ASP A 125 31.96 33.52 -27.78
C ASP A 125 32.77 32.99 -28.97
N THR A 126 33.67 32.02 -28.74
CA THR A 126 34.37 31.38 -29.86
C THR A 126 33.41 30.68 -30.82
N LYS A 127 32.28 30.12 -30.32
CA LYS A 127 31.27 29.45 -31.17
C LYS A 127 30.40 30.44 -31.94
N MET A 128 30.26 31.68 -31.46
CA MET A 128 29.59 32.74 -32.20
C MET A 128 30.31 33.10 -33.51
N ALA A 129 31.62 32.90 -33.60
CA ALA A 129 32.39 33.10 -34.83
C ALA A 129 32.31 31.90 -35.80
N ASP A 130 32.15 30.68 -35.30
CA ASP A 130 32.17 29.46 -36.09
C ASP A 130 30.86 29.24 -36.89
N ARG A 131 31.00 28.81 -38.15
CA ARG A 131 29.88 28.49 -39.06
C ARG A 131 29.16 27.20 -38.66
N LYS A 132 29.85 26.25 -38.01
CA LYS A 132 29.29 24.98 -37.52
C LYS A 132 28.11 25.19 -36.57
N PHE A 133 28.17 26.25 -35.75
CA PHE A 133 27.18 26.58 -34.72
C PHE A 133 26.15 27.64 -35.16
N ARG A 134 25.97 27.83 -36.47
CA ARG A 134 25.06 28.85 -37.02
C ARG A 134 23.62 28.73 -36.49
N LYS A 135 23.14 27.53 -36.21
CA LYS A 135 21.77 27.29 -35.72
C LYS A 135 21.61 27.69 -34.24
N GLU A 136 22.69 27.65 -33.48
CA GLU A 136 22.73 27.90 -32.05
C GLU A 136 22.99 29.38 -31.70
N LYS A 137 23.56 30.17 -32.63
CA LYS A 137 23.97 31.57 -32.39
C LYS A 137 22.92 32.44 -31.72
N LYS A 138 21.64 32.31 -32.11
CA LYS A 138 20.55 33.10 -31.50
C LYS A 138 20.36 32.74 -30.03
N LYS A 139 20.46 31.46 -29.67
CA LYS A 139 20.31 30.98 -28.30
C LYS A 139 21.55 31.33 -27.48
N ILE A 140 22.75 31.16 -28.05
CA ILE A 140 24.03 31.56 -27.41
C ILE A 140 24.03 33.06 -27.10
N SER A 141 23.74 33.91 -28.07
CA SER A 141 23.67 35.36 -27.87
C SER A 141 22.66 35.76 -26.80
N LYS A 142 21.51 35.06 -26.72
CA LYS A 142 20.54 35.29 -25.65
C LYS A 142 21.10 34.88 -24.27
N ILE A 143 21.77 33.73 -24.17
CA ILE A 143 22.35 33.25 -22.92
C ILE A 143 23.41 34.22 -22.39
N LEU A 144 24.33 34.66 -23.25
CA LEU A 144 25.37 35.62 -22.87
C LEU A 144 24.77 36.98 -22.47
N ALA A 145 23.70 37.42 -23.13
CA ALA A 145 23.01 38.66 -22.78
C ALA A 145 22.20 38.56 -21.47
N ASP A 146 21.61 37.39 -21.17
CA ASP A 146 20.89 37.13 -19.93
C ASP A 146 21.87 36.99 -18.73
N GLY A 147 23.15 36.72 -19.00
CA GLY A 147 24.22 36.49 -18.03
C GLY A 147 24.30 35.04 -17.55
N ILE A 148 25.52 34.55 -17.29
CA ILE A 148 25.76 33.24 -16.71
C ILE A 148 26.68 33.33 -15.47
N PRO A 149 26.43 32.55 -14.40
CA PRO A 149 25.32 31.61 -14.25
C PRO A 149 23.99 32.36 -14.00
N ILE A 150 22.87 31.75 -14.41
CA ILE A 150 21.56 32.29 -14.11
C ILE A 150 21.30 32.23 -12.60
N ASP A 151 20.88 33.34 -12.02
CA ASP A 151 20.54 33.39 -10.61
C ASP A 151 19.16 32.77 -10.33
N LEU A 152 19.15 31.45 -10.15
CA LEU A 152 17.95 30.71 -9.79
C LEU A 152 17.56 30.95 -8.33
N ASN A 153 18.52 31.17 -7.42
CA ASN A 153 18.26 31.47 -6.02
C ASN A 153 17.30 30.45 -5.35
N VAL A 154 17.42 29.17 -5.70
CA VAL A 154 16.46 28.10 -5.33
C VAL A 154 16.25 28.03 -3.81
N LEU A 155 17.31 28.20 -3.02
CA LEU A 155 17.23 28.18 -1.56
C LEU A 155 16.81 29.54 -0.94
N GLU A 156 16.96 30.65 -1.65
CA GLU A 156 16.73 32.00 -1.10
C GLU A 156 15.34 32.58 -1.46
N LYS A 157 14.76 32.18 -2.60
CA LYS A 157 13.43 32.65 -3.03
C LYS A 157 12.30 31.79 -2.46
N GLU A 158 11.22 32.40 -2.01
CA GLU A 158 9.99 31.69 -1.66
C GLU A 158 9.49 30.88 -2.86
N ALA A 159 9.28 29.57 -2.68
CA ALA A 159 8.70 28.72 -3.72
C ALA A 159 7.19 28.97 -3.80
N ARG A 160 6.63 29.06 -5.00
CA ARG A 160 5.26 29.54 -5.29
C ARG A 160 4.49 28.65 -6.24
N ASP A 161 5.18 27.75 -6.93
CA ASP A 161 4.58 26.76 -7.82
C ASP A 161 5.29 25.40 -7.78
N SER A 162 4.66 24.41 -8.42
CA SER A 162 5.16 23.04 -8.45
C SER A 162 6.49 22.89 -9.18
N LYS A 163 6.84 23.79 -10.12
CA LYS A 163 8.12 23.71 -10.85
C LYS A 163 9.27 24.12 -9.94
N GLU A 164 9.06 25.12 -9.10
CA GLU A 164 10.04 25.53 -8.08
C GLU A 164 10.29 24.41 -7.06
N PHE A 165 9.29 23.58 -6.78
CA PHE A 165 9.47 22.38 -5.95
C PHE A 165 10.36 21.31 -6.60
N ASP A 166 10.27 21.13 -7.92
CA ASP A 166 11.16 20.22 -8.64
C ASP A 166 12.63 20.68 -8.56
N PHE A 167 12.87 22.00 -8.61
CA PHE A 167 14.22 22.56 -8.39
C PHE A 167 14.71 22.37 -6.96
N LEU A 168 13.83 22.48 -5.94
CA LEU A 168 14.19 22.17 -4.56
C LEU A 168 14.58 20.69 -4.41
N TRP A 169 13.82 19.77 -5.02
CA TRP A 169 14.19 18.36 -5.01
C TRP A 169 15.53 18.13 -5.71
N ALA A 170 15.76 18.71 -6.88
CA ALA A 170 17.04 18.60 -7.57
C ALA A 170 18.20 19.17 -6.73
N GLU A 171 18.00 20.31 -6.06
CA GLU A 171 19.00 20.88 -5.15
C GLU A 171 19.31 19.91 -4.02
N PHE A 172 18.30 19.32 -3.38
CA PHE A 172 18.51 18.33 -2.33
C PHE A 172 19.23 17.07 -2.84
N MET A 173 18.80 16.48 -3.95
CA MET A 173 19.39 15.23 -4.47
C MET A 173 20.86 15.42 -4.90
N VAL A 174 21.21 16.62 -5.37
CA VAL A 174 22.60 16.96 -5.75
C VAL A 174 23.46 17.32 -4.54
N THR A 175 22.94 18.13 -3.61
CA THR A 175 23.78 18.77 -2.57
C THR A 175 23.62 18.17 -1.17
N GLY A 176 22.51 17.47 -0.91
CA GLY A 176 22.11 17.04 0.42
C GLY A 176 21.64 18.18 1.34
N ASP A 177 21.45 19.40 0.82
CA ASP A 177 21.07 20.55 1.63
C ASP A 177 19.63 20.44 2.13
N GLU A 178 19.47 20.20 3.44
CA GLU A 178 18.16 20.01 4.07
C GLU A 178 17.25 21.23 3.96
N ARG A 179 17.79 22.44 3.70
CA ARG A 179 16.98 23.65 3.50
C ARG A 179 16.01 23.48 2.34
N ALA A 180 16.38 22.73 1.31
CA ALA A 180 15.49 22.46 0.18
C ALA A 180 14.23 21.69 0.60
N VAL A 181 14.39 20.63 1.40
CA VAL A 181 13.26 19.83 1.92
C VAL A 181 12.43 20.64 2.92
N ARG A 182 13.08 21.44 3.78
CA ARG A 182 12.38 22.32 4.74
C ARG A 182 11.46 23.33 4.03
N LYS A 183 11.86 23.85 2.88
CA LYS A 183 11.00 24.77 2.09
C LYS A 183 9.77 24.08 1.51
N LEU A 184 9.82 22.77 1.25
CA LEU A 184 8.64 21.99 0.89
C LEU A 184 7.73 21.79 2.11
N ILE A 185 8.30 21.62 3.30
CA ILE A 185 7.54 21.57 4.56
C ILE A 185 6.87 22.94 4.83
N ASP A 186 7.58 24.05 4.58
CA ASP A 186 7.01 25.41 4.70
C ASP A 186 5.81 25.62 3.76
N ALA A 187 5.77 24.93 2.61
CA ALA A 187 4.61 24.96 1.74
C ALA A 187 3.37 24.31 2.38
N LEU A 188 3.51 23.43 3.36
CA LEU A 188 2.38 22.85 4.09
C LEU A 188 1.75 23.85 5.07
N GLU A 189 2.50 24.84 5.53
CA GLU A 189 2.04 25.95 6.39
C GLU A 189 1.23 27.02 5.63
N TRP A 190 1.16 26.92 4.31
CA TRP A 190 0.32 27.77 3.48
C TRP A 190 -1.14 27.77 3.96
N PRO A 191 -1.88 28.90 3.90
CA PRO A 191 -3.28 28.95 4.32
C PRO A 191 -4.17 27.85 3.71
N ASP A 192 -4.94 27.14 4.54
CA ASP A 192 -5.97 26.17 4.12
C ASP A 192 -7.18 26.88 3.50
N ARG A 193 -7.13 27.10 2.18
CA ARG A 193 -8.13 27.89 1.44
C ARG A 193 -9.44 27.16 1.31
N MET A 194 -9.39 25.85 1.10
CA MET A 194 -10.58 25.02 1.01
C MET A 194 -11.36 25.05 2.32
N ARG A 195 -10.69 24.90 3.47
CA ARG A 195 -11.35 25.03 4.78
C ARG A 195 -11.98 26.39 4.97
N ALA A 196 -11.28 27.46 4.61
CA ALA A 196 -11.84 28.81 4.70
C ALA A 196 -13.13 28.93 3.88
N LYS A 197 -13.12 28.49 2.62
CA LYS A 197 -14.31 28.54 1.75
C LYS A 197 -15.44 27.62 2.23
N LEU A 198 -15.13 26.43 2.74
CA LEU A 198 -16.13 25.52 3.26
C LEU A 198 -16.77 26.08 4.54
N ASN A 199 -15.98 26.64 5.45
CA ASN A 199 -16.50 27.33 6.64
C ASN A 199 -17.38 28.53 6.24
N ASP A 200 -16.98 29.33 5.26
CA ASP A 200 -17.79 30.44 4.76
C ASP A 200 -19.10 29.97 4.15
N TYR A 201 -19.07 28.85 3.42
CA TYR A 201 -20.28 28.23 2.86
C TYR A 201 -21.21 27.71 3.96
N LEU A 202 -20.66 27.05 4.99
CA LEU A 202 -21.41 26.57 6.14
C LEU A 202 -22.01 27.72 6.95
N LYS A 203 -21.31 28.84 7.13
CA LYS A 203 -21.86 30.04 7.82
C LYS A 203 -22.81 30.85 6.93
N GLY A 204 -22.74 30.64 5.62
CA GLY A 204 -23.51 31.38 4.63
C GLY A 204 -25.02 31.11 4.63
N PRO A 205 -25.75 31.82 3.75
CA PRO A 205 -27.22 31.83 3.72
C PRO A 205 -27.85 30.58 3.08
N ALA A 206 -27.07 29.57 2.72
CA ALA A 206 -27.59 28.33 2.13
C ALA A 206 -28.55 27.62 3.12
N SER A 207 -29.60 26.98 2.59
CA SER A 207 -30.52 26.20 3.43
C SER A 207 -29.80 24.99 4.03
N ILE A 208 -30.26 24.53 5.20
CA ILE A 208 -29.71 23.34 5.87
C ILE A 208 -29.64 22.14 4.92
N LYS A 209 -30.68 21.92 4.10
CA LYS A 209 -30.70 20.85 3.09
C LYS A 209 -29.57 20.96 2.07
N LYS A 210 -29.26 22.18 1.58
CA LYS A 210 -28.16 22.40 0.64
C LYS A 210 -26.80 22.25 1.31
N LYS A 211 -26.67 22.70 2.56
CA LYS A 211 -25.46 22.49 3.36
C LYS A 211 -25.20 20.99 3.55
N GLN A 212 -26.23 20.23 3.96
CA GLN A 212 -26.14 18.79 4.11
C GLN A 212 -25.73 18.09 2.82
N GLU A 213 -26.29 18.49 1.68
CA GLU A 213 -25.92 17.91 0.38
C GLU A 213 -24.44 18.10 0.01
N ILE A 214 -23.83 19.23 0.37
CA ILE A 214 -22.40 19.48 0.17
C ILE A 214 -21.56 18.75 1.21
N VAL A 215 -21.96 18.77 2.49
CA VAL A 215 -21.30 18.03 3.57
C VAL A 215 -21.29 16.52 3.29
N ASP A 216 -22.39 15.96 2.81
CA ASP A 216 -22.48 14.54 2.44
C ASP A 216 -21.48 14.17 1.35
N ILE A 217 -21.20 15.07 0.40
CA ILE A 217 -20.16 14.86 -0.62
C ILE A 217 -18.79 14.85 0.04
N PHE A 218 -18.51 15.83 0.89
CA PHE A 218 -17.24 15.91 1.62
C PHE A 218 -16.98 14.68 2.50
N THR A 219 -17.99 14.21 3.23
CA THR A 219 -17.87 13.01 4.05
C THR A 219 -17.71 11.75 3.20
N LYS A 220 -18.50 11.56 2.14
CA LYS A 220 -18.48 10.31 1.37
C LYS A 220 -17.30 10.18 0.42
N GLU A 221 -16.93 11.26 -0.26
CA GLU A 221 -15.89 11.23 -1.30
C GLU A 221 -14.50 11.54 -0.75
N TYR A 222 -14.43 12.26 0.37
CA TYR A 222 -13.18 12.78 0.91
C TYR A 222 -13.04 12.57 2.42
N ASN A 223 -13.94 11.85 3.10
CA ASN A 223 -13.87 11.63 4.56
C ASN A 223 -13.70 12.93 5.39
N ILE A 224 -14.18 14.06 4.87
CA ILE A 224 -14.13 15.35 5.57
C ILE A 224 -15.42 15.50 6.38
N ILE A 225 -15.26 15.61 7.69
CA ILE A 225 -16.34 15.69 8.67
C ILE A 225 -16.61 17.17 8.96
N CYS A 226 -17.87 17.56 8.84
CA CYS A 226 -18.36 18.90 9.15
C CYS A 226 -19.54 18.80 10.11
N ASP A 227 -19.62 19.74 11.06
CA ASP A 227 -20.77 19.91 11.92
C ASP A 227 -21.59 21.12 11.44
N ILE A 228 -22.77 20.84 10.89
CA ILE A 228 -23.69 21.86 10.38
C ILE A 228 -24.34 22.64 11.53
N SER A 229 -24.44 22.06 12.72
CA SER A 229 -25.05 22.73 13.87
C SER A 229 -24.17 23.86 14.40
N THR A 230 -22.85 23.66 14.37
CA THR A 230 -21.84 24.66 14.74
C THR A 230 -21.33 25.45 13.53
N ASN A 231 -21.57 24.97 12.31
CA ASN A 231 -21.03 25.51 11.05
C ASN A 231 -19.49 25.46 11.00
N GLU A 232 -18.91 24.37 11.50
CA GLU A 232 -17.47 24.16 11.57
C GLU A 232 -17.06 22.87 10.86
N VAL A 233 -15.89 22.91 10.20
CA VAL A 233 -15.21 21.70 9.73
C VAL A 233 -14.47 21.07 10.90
N GLU A 234 -14.82 19.83 11.25
CA GLU A 234 -14.22 19.12 12.37
C GLU A 234 -12.88 18.46 12.02
N THR A 235 -12.75 17.95 10.78
CA THR A 235 -11.51 17.34 10.28
C THR A 235 -10.33 18.27 10.51
N LYS A 236 -9.22 17.76 11.04
CA LYS A 236 -8.05 18.57 11.42
C LYS A 236 -6.96 18.61 10.35
N ASP A 237 -6.95 17.68 9.41
CA ASP A 237 -6.04 17.66 8.25
C ASP A 237 -6.20 18.90 7.38
N ASP A 238 -5.16 19.25 6.63
CA ASP A 238 -5.23 20.36 5.69
C ASP A 238 -6.13 20.00 4.50
N LEU A 239 -7.24 20.72 4.30
CA LEU A 239 -8.21 20.32 3.27
C LEU A 239 -7.67 20.52 1.84
N ASP A 240 -6.75 21.46 1.64
CA ASP A 240 -6.14 21.69 0.33
C ASP A 240 -5.32 20.47 -0.10
N THR A 241 -4.49 19.92 0.79
CA THR A 241 -3.68 18.73 0.49
C THR A 241 -4.52 17.46 0.45
N PHE A 242 -5.49 17.33 1.36
CA PHE A 242 -6.34 16.15 1.48
C PHE A 242 -7.23 15.94 0.25
N ILE A 243 -7.83 17.02 -0.28
CA ILE A 243 -8.65 16.95 -1.49
C ILE A 243 -7.78 16.80 -2.72
N PHE A 244 -6.63 17.46 -2.79
CA PHE A 244 -5.72 17.31 -3.93
C PHE A 244 -5.33 15.85 -4.14
N GLY A 245 -4.88 15.17 -3.08
CA GLY A 245 -4.52 13.74 -3.12
C GLY A 245 -5.65 12.88 -3.68
N ASN A 246 -6.90 13.19 -3.31
CA ASN A 246 -8.10 12.47 -3.76
C ASN A 246 -8.72 12.97 -5.08
N ALA A 247 -8.33 14.12 -5.63
CA ALA A 247 -8.97 14.71 -6.82
C ALA A 247 -8.10 14.59 -8.08
N ILE A 248 -6.78 14.67 -7.94
CA ILE A 248 -5.82 14.61 -9.05
C ILE A 248 -5.52 13.16 -9.42
N MET A 249 -5.34 12.27 -8.43
CA MET A 249 -5.02 10.86 -8.69
C MET A 249 -6.09 10.13 -9.51
N TYR A 250 -7.34 10.61 -9.52
CA TYR A 250 -8.44 9.99 -10.25
C TYR A 250 -8.95 10.79 -11.45
N LYS A 251 -8.26 11.85 -11.87
CA LYS A 251 -8.78 12.78 -12.89
C LYS A 251 -10.20 13.28 -12.56
N LYS A 252 -10.52 13.41 -11.26
CA LYS A 252 -11.86 13.73 -10.74
C LYS A 252 -12.13 15.24 -10.68
N LEU A 253 -11.16 16.10 -10.98
CA LEU A 253 -11.39 17.55 -11.07
C LEU A 253 -12.47 17.90 -12.12
N ASP A 254 -12.60 17.11 -13.19
CA ASP A 254 -13.65 17.28 -14.21
C ASP A 254 -14.97 16.57 -13.88
N SER A 255 -15.02 15.84 -12.77
CA SER A 255 -16.19 15.07 -12.35
C SER A 255 -17.38 15.98 -12.06
N LYS A 256 -18.59 15.43 -12.23
CA LYS A 256 -19.83 16.11 -11.82
C LYS A 256 -19.83 16.45 -10.32
N VAL A 257 -19.14 15.65 -9.52
CA VAL A 257 -18.99 15.84 -8.07
C VAL A 257 -18.17 17.09 -7.78
N PHE A 258 -16.97 17.22 -8.34
CA PHE A 258 -16.11 18.36 -8.10
C PHE A 258 -16.71 19.67 -8.63
N LYS A 259 -17.35 19.63 -9.82
CA LYS A 259 -18.09 20.80 -10.37
C LYS A 259 -19.19 21.31 -9.45
N LYS A 260 -19.79 20.44 -8.63
CA LYS A 260 -20.80 20.82 -7.65
C LYS A 260 -20.17 21.50 -6.43
N ILE A 261 -19.02 21.01 -5.98
CA ILE A 261 -18.21 21.66 -4.92
C ILE A 261 -17.74 23.03 -5.39
N ASP A 262 -17.12 23.09 -6.57
CA ASP A 262 -16.66 24.33 -7.19
C ASP A 262 -17.78 25.39 -7.23
N LYS A 263 -18.96 25.03 -7.76
CA LYS A 263 -20.10 25.94 -7.79
C LYS A 263 -20.59 26.37 -6.41
N ALA A 264 -20.57 25.48 -5.42
CA ALA A 264 -21.01 25.78 -4.06
C ALA A 264 -20.05 26.72 -3.33
N LEU A 265 -18.75 26.44 -3.44
CA LEU A 265 -17.67 27.15 -2.74
C LEU A 265 -17.09 28.32 -3.53
N LYS A 266 -17.50 28.48 -4.80
CA LYS A 266 -17.00 29.48 -5.75
C LYS A 266 -15.47 29.40 -5.84
N LEU A 267 -14.96 28.24 -6.27
CA LEU A 267 -13.53 28.08 -6.49
C LEU A 267 -13.13 28.88 -7.73
N THR A 268 -11.92 29.41 -7.69
CA THR A 268 -11.31 30.06 -8.86
C THR A 268 -10.17 29.18 -9.37
N ASP A 269 -9.75 29.37 -10.62
CA ASP A 269 -8.57 28.68 -11.16
C ASP A 269 -7.33 28.89 -10.28
N LYS A 270 -7.21 30.07 -9.66
CA LYS A 270 -6.13 30.37 -8.70
C LYS A 270 -6.24 29.56 -7.41
N ASP A 271 -7.44 29.26 -6.94
CA ASP A 271 -7.63 28.41 -5.75
C ASP A 271 -7.25 26.97 -6.09
N VAL A 272 -7.73 26.47 -7.23
CA VAL A 272 -7.42 25.11 -7.69
C VAL A 272 -5.91 24.95 -7.92
N TYR A 273 -5.27 25.91 -8.58
CA TYR A 273 -3.82 25.89 -8.81
C TYR A 273 -3.01 25.96 -7.51
N TYR A 274 -3.46 26.77 -6.55
CA TYR A 274 -2.82 26.90 -5.25
C TYR A 274 -2.89 25.59 -4.45
N MET A 275 -4.09 25.01 -4.36
CA MET A 275 -4.29 23.70 -3.75
C MET A 275 -3.44 22.64 -4.46
N ALA A 276 -3.34 22.73 -5.78
CA ALA A 276 -2.58 21.78 -6.56
C ALA A 276 -1.08 21.82 -6.25
N THR A 277 -0.55 23.03 -6.15
CA THR A 277 0.82 23.26 -5.75
C THR A 277 1.04 22.75 -4.32
N LYS A 278 0.23 23.19 -3.35
CA LYS A 278 0.38 22.75 -1.96
C LYS A 278 0.30 21.22 -1.81
N GLY A 279 -0.64 20.61 -2.51
CA GLY A 279 -0.82 19.16 -2.55
C GLY A 279 0.38 18.43 -3.16
N SER A 280 1.04 18.98 -4.19
CA SER A 280 2.25 18.37 -4.76
C SER A 280 3.43 18.39 -3.79
N ALA A 281 3.57 19.42 -2.94
CA ALA A 281 4.55 19.41 -1.85
C ALA A 281 4.26 18.29 -0.86
N SER A 282 3.02 18.18 -0.38
CA SER A 282 2.61 17.12 0.57
C SER A 282 2.83 15.72 0.01
N TRP A 283 2.45 15.51 -1.25
CA TRP A 283 2.59 14.23 -1.92
C TRP A 283 4.06 13.86 -2.14
N SER A 284 4.86 14.78 -2.68
CA SER A 284 6.28 14.51 -2.94
C SER A 284 7.08 14.32 -1.65
N LEU A 285 6.78 15.07 -0.58
CA LEU A 285 7.38 14.84 0.74
C LEU A 285 7.07 13.43 1.26
N THR A 286 5.81 13.00 1.15
CA THR A 286 5.42 11.67 1.61
C THR A 286 6.09 10.57 0.80
N SER A 287 6.04 10.68 -0.53
CA SER A 287 6.64 9.70 -1.44
C SER A 287 8.16 9.60 -1.26
N ASN A 288 8.85 10.75 -1.17
CA ASN A 288 10.30 10.76 -0.98
C ASN A 288 10.69 10.32 0.44
N ALA A 289 9.94 10.66 1.49
CA ALA A 289 10.25 10.17 2.83
C ALA A 289 10.17 8.63 2.91
N GLN A 290 9.25 7.99 2.19
CA GLN A 290 9.15 6.53 2.17
C GLN A 290 10.35 5.86 1.48
N GLN A 291 10.92 6.50 0.47
CA GLN A 291 11.97 5.90 -0.36
C GLN A 291 13.37 6.37 0.05
N HIS A 292 13.46 7.54 0.68
CA HIS A 292 14.70 8.24 0.94
C HIS A 292 14.86 8.53 2.44
N LYS A 293 15.67 7.71 3.12
CA LYS A 293 15.89 7.78 4.58
C LYS A 293 16.18 9.19 5.11
N LYS A 294 17.05 9.95 4.43
CA LYS A 294 17.38 11.31 4.86
C LYS A 294 16.19 12.28 4.80
N VAL A 295 15.32 12.16 3.79
CA VAL A 295 14.08 12.95 3.71
C VAL A 295 13.15 12.60 4.86
N PHE A 296 13.01 11.31 5.17
CA PHE A 296 12.28 10.86 6.36
C PHE A 296 12.83 11.47 7.65
N GLU A 297 14.15 11.43 7.86
CA GLU A 297 14.80 12.03 9.04
C GLU A 297 14.53 13.53 9.14
N ILE A 298 14.55 14.26 8.01
CA ILE A 298 14.21 15.70 8.00
C ILE A 298 12.76 15.89 8.43
N CYS A 299 11.82 15.15 7.84
CA CYS A 299 10.39 15.23 8.19
C CYS A 299 10.15 14.90 9.68
N ASP A 300 10.76 13.84 10.22
CA ASP A 300 10.58 13.44 11.62
C ASP A 300 11.14 14.49 12.60
N ASN A 301 12.32 15.04 12.30
CA ASN A 301 12.93 16.07 13.14
C ASN A 301 12.11 17.37 13.19
N GLU A 302 11.43 17.71 12.09
CA GLU A 302 10.61 18.93 12.03
C GLU A 302 9.30 18.85 12.82
N ILE A 303 8.80 17.66 13.16
CA ILE A 303 7.52 17.49 13.89
C ILE A 303 7.46 18.35 15.16
N SER A 304 8.56 18.44 15.89
CA SER A 304 8.65 19.19 17.16
C SER A 304 8.49 20.70 17.00
N ARG A 305 8.75 21.22 15.79
CA ARG A 305 8.70 22.65 15.46
C ARG A 305 7.38 23.07 14.83
N GLN A 306 6.65 22.12 14.26
CA GLN A 306 5.38 22.39 13.59
C GLN A 306 4.19 22.32 14.54
N VAL A 307 3.09 22.96 14.13
CA VAL A 307 1.78 22.92 14.80
C VAL A 307 0.68 22.64 13.78
N GLY A 308 -0.56 22.45 14.24
CA GLY A 308 -1.73 22.36 13.35
C GLY A 308 -1.64 21.22 12.32
N SER A 309 -2.10 21.51 11.09
CA SER A 309 -2.25 20.53 10.02
C SER A 309 -0.91 20.03 9.47
N THR A 310 0.14 20.83 9.46
CA THR A 310 1.50 20.39 9.06
C THR A 310 2.05 19.38 10.05
N LYS A 311 1.89 19.62 11.36
CA LYS A 311 2.30 18.63 12.37
C LYS A 311 1.56 17.30 12.17
N ILE A 312 0.27 17.35 11.85
CA ILE A 312 -0.53 16.15 11.52
C ILE A 312 0.06 15.42 10.28
N ALA A 313 0.37 16.16 9.22
CA ALA A 313 0.97 15.59 8.00
C ALA A 313 2.34 14.94 8.28
N LEU A 314 3.22 15.61 9.03
CA LEU A 314 4.54 15.07 9.38
C LEU A 314 4.46 13.87 10.34
N LEU A 315 3.54 13.88 11.32
CA LEU A 315 3.29 12.73 12.18
C LEU A 315 2.84 11.52 11.37
N ARG A 316 2.01 11.73 10.35
CA ARG A 316 1.56 10.69 9.43
C ARG A 316 2.73 10.13 8.60
N ILE A 317 3.55 10.99 8.00
CA ILE A 317 4.77 10.58 7.27
C ILE A 317 5.70 9.79 8.18
N SER A 318 5.94 10.29 9.40
CA SER A 318 6.83 9.66 10.37
C SER A 318 6.31 8.30 10.87
N ALA A 319 5.01 8.21 11.18
CA ALA A 319 4.37 6.96 11.55
C ALA A 319 4.59 5.89 10.47
N TYR A 320 4.29 6.19 9.20
CA TYR A 320 4.46 5.22 8.12
C TYR A 320 5.92 4.87 7.85
N GLY A 321 6.84 5.84 7.90
CA GLY A 321 8.26 5.53 7.73
C GLY A 321 8.79 4.60 8.83
N HIS A 322 8.39 4.82 10.09
CA HIS A 322 8.73 3.90 11.18
C HIS A 322 8.10 2.51 11.02
N MET A 323 6.92 2.40 10.40
CA MET A 323 6.32 1.11 10.09
C MET A 323 7.10 0.36 8.99
N VAL A 324 7.53 1.07 7.94
CA VAL A 324 8.40 0.50 6.89
C VAL A 324 9.73 0.02 7.48
N ASP A 325 10.32 0.81 8.37
CA ASP A 325 11.57 0.48 9.06
C ASP A 325 11.40 -0.60 10.17
N ASN A 326 10.19 -1.12 10.39
CA ASN A 326 9.87 -2.06 11.45
C ASN A 326 10.25 -1.54 12.87
N ASN A 327 10.19 -0.21 13.04
CA ASN A 327 10.34 0.45 14.31
C ASN A 327 8.96 0.63 14.99
N ILE A 328 8.39 -0.49 15.43
CA ILE A 328 7.04 -0.62 16.00
C ILE A 328 6.75 0.42 17.09
N LYS A 329 7.70 0.62 18.00
CA LYS A 329 7.51 1.48 19.17
C LYS A 329 7.36 2.95 18.76
N GLU A 330 8.20 3.41 17.86
CA GLU A 330 8.16 4.78 17.35
C GLU A 330 6.92 5.00 16.48
N ALA A 331 6.53 4.02 15.67
CA ALA A 331 5.28 4.06 14.92
C ALA A 331 4.06 4.23 15.85
N ILE A 332 3.98 3.44 16.93
CA ILE A 332 2.93 3.55 17.95
C ILE A 332 2.93 4.95 18.60
N ASP A 333 4.10 5.48 18.96
CA ASP A 333 4.21 6.82 19.56
C ASP A 333 3.68 7.91 18.62
N ARG A 334 4.09 7.87 17.35
CA ARG A 334 3.64 8.84 16.33
C ARG A 334 2.14 8.74 16.05
N LEU A 335 1.61 7.52 15.96
CA LEU A 335 0.17 7.28 15.78
C LEU A 335 -0.64 7.73 16.99
N LYS A 336 -0.16 7.54 18.23
CA LYS A 336 -0.79 8.08 19.44
C LYS A 336 -0.85 9.60 19.45
N GLN A 337 0.24 10.26 19.03
CA GLN A 337 0.24 11.72 18.89
C GLN A 337 -0.75 12.17 17.80
N LEU A 338 -0.83 11.43 16.69
CA LEU A 338 -1.75 11.70 15.59
C LEU A 338 -3.21 11.56 16.02
N THR A 339 -3.60 10.46 16.67
CA THR A 339 -4.97 10.25 17.16
C THR A 339 -5.33 11.20 18.30
N PHE A 340 -4.35 11.67 19.08
CA PHE A 340 -4.58 12.73 20.07
C PHE A 340 -4.93 14.07 19.40
N LEU A 341 -4.20 14.46 18.34
CA LEU A 341 -4.45 15.71 17.61
C LEU A 341 -5.69 15.63 16.70
N ASN A 342 -6.00 14.44 16.20
CA ASN A 342 -7.13 14.18 15.31
C ASN A 342 -7.92 12.93 15.77
N PRO A 343 -8.75 13.03 16.84
CA PRO A 343 -9.43 11.88 17.44
C PRO A 343 -10.52 11.21 16.58
N LYS A 344 -10.82 11.79 15.41
CA LYS A 344 -11.78 11.24 14.44
C LYS A 344 -11.09 10.70 13.18
N ASP A 345 -9.76 10.61 13.20
CA ASP A 345 -8.99 10.04 12.10
C ASP A 345 -9.13 8.50 12.10
N ALA A 346 -10.10 8.01 11.34
CA ALA A 346 -10.36 6.58 11.21
C ALA A 346 -9.13 5.82 10.70
N ALA A 347 -8.35 6.41 9.80
CA ALA A 347 -7.17 5.77 9.26
C ALA A 347 -6.06 5.65 10.30
N ALA A 348 -5.85 6.67 11.13
CA ALA A 348 -4.87 6.62 12.23
C ALA A 348 -5.26 5.61 13.30
N HIS A 349 -6.53 5.55 13.72
CA HIS A 349 -7.03 4.54 14.66
C HIS A 349 -6.89 3.12 14.10
N PHE A 350 -7.22 2.91 12.82
CA PHE A 350 -7.02 1.63 12.16
C PHE A 350 -5.54 1.24 12.07
N SER A 351 -4.67 2.19 11.73
CA SER A 351 -3.21 2.01 11.72
C SER A 351 -2.68 1.59 13.08
N LEU A 352 -3.13 2.28 14.13
CA LEU A 352 -2.74 2.04 15.51
C LEU A 352 -3.22 0.67 16.00
N GLY A 353 -4.44 0.27 15.63
CA GLY A 353 -4.96 -1.06 15.90
C GLY A 353 -4.14 -2.17 15.22
N LEU A 354 -3.80 -2.01 13.95
CA LEU A 354 -2.99 -3.01 13.22
C LEU A 354 -1.58 -3.15 13.81
N ILE A 355 -0.91 -2.04 14.15
CA ILE A 355 0.43 -2.10 14.72
C ILE A 355 0.42 -2.71 16.14
N TYR A 356 -0.64 -2.51 16.91
CA TYR A 356 -0.82 -3.21 18.19
C TYR A 356 -0.95 -4.71 18.01
N LEU A 357 -1.73 -5.17 17.03
CA LEU A 357 -1.85 -6.59 16.70
C LEU A 357 -0.50 -7.20 16.31
N GLU A 358 0.28 -6.49 15.50
CA GLU A 358 1.64 -6.91 15.15
C GLU A 358 2.56 -7.01 16.37
N ASN A 359 2.43 -6.09 17.32
CA ASN A 359 3.16 -6.13 18.58
C ASN A 359 2.62 -7.19 19.57
N GLY A 360 1.58 -7.96 19.19
CA GLY A 360 0.91 -8.95 20.05
C GLY A 360 0.00 -8.33 21.11
N ASP A 361 -0.25 -7.02 21.04
CA ASP A 361 -1.06 -6.25 21.98
C ASP A 361 -2.53 -6.22 21.55
N ILE A 362 -3.17 -7.39 21.65
CA ILE A 362 -4.57 -7.59 21.21
C ILE A 362 -5.53 -6.70 22.02
N GLU A 363 -5.23 -6.42 23.29
CA GLU A 363 -6.10 -5.61 24.15
C GLU A 363 -6.20 -4.16 23.63
N ASN A 364 -5.07 -3.49 23.39
CA ASN A 364 -5.09 -2.14 22.84
C ASN A 364 -5.66 -2.10 21.42
N ALA A 365 -5.45 -3.13 20.59
CA ALA A 365 -6.08 -3.20 19.27
C ALA A 365 -7.63 -3.25 19.36
N LEU A 366 -8.18 -3.95 20.36
CA LEU A 366 -9.63 -3.98 20.61
C LEU A 366 -10.17 -2.66 21.16
N GLU A 367 -9.36 -1.88 21.88
CA GLU A 367 -9.71 -0.50 22.25
C GLU A 367 -9.83 0.40 21.01
N GLU A 368 -8.87 0.34 20.10
CA GLU A 368 -8.91 1.08 18.83
C GLU A 368 -10.12 0.67 17.96
N MET A 369 -10.43 -0.64 17.92
CA MET A 369 -11.64 -1.15 17.27
C MET A 369 -12.92 -0.53 17.86
N ASN A 370 -13.03 -0.42 19.18
CA ASN A 370 -14.19 0.19 19.83
C ASN A 370 -14.33 1.69 19.50
N ILE A 371 -13.21 2.40 19.34
CA ILE A 371 -13.21 3.79 18.87
C ILE A 371 -13.70 3.85 17.42
N LEU A 372 -13.14 3.03 16.53
CA LEU A 372 -13.51 2.94 15.12
C LEU A 372 -15.00 2.64 14.92
N LYS A 373 -15.61 1.82 15.78
CA LYS A 373 -17.04 1.49 15.69
C LYS A 373 -17.95 2.74 15.60
N ASN A 374 -17.53 3.84 16.21
CA ASN A 374 -18.28 5.10 16.20
C ASN A 374 -17.84 6.08 15.10
N ILE A 375 -16.74 5.81 14.39
CA ILE A 375 -16.17 6.67 13.34
C ILE A 375 -16.38 6.02 11.96
N ASP A 376 -15.91 4.79 11.81
CA ASP A 376 -16.00 3.98 10.59
C ASP A 376 -16.24 2.51 10.96
N ALA A 377 -17.49 2.07 10.84
CA ALA A 377 -17.90 0.70 11.15
C ALA A 377 -17.25 -0.34 10.21
N THR A 378 -16.88 0.04 9.00
CA THR A 378 -16.22 -0.86 8.04
C THR A 378 -14.80 -1.17 8.51
N LEU A 379 -14.03 -0.13 8.86
CA LEU A 379 -12.69 -0.30 9.42
C LEU A 379 -12.71 -0.98 10.79
N SER A 380 -13.71 -0.68 11.64
CA SER A 380 -13.94 -1.39 12.90
C SER A 380 -14.10 -2.90 12.67
N ASN A 381 -15.00 -3.30 11.77
CA ASN A 381 -15.24 -4.72 11.46
C ASN A 381 -13.99 -5.39 10.88
N LYS A 382 -13.19 -4.65 10.12
CA LYS A 382 -11.93 -5.14 9.55
C LYS A 382 -10.89 -5.39 10.64
N LEU A 383 -10.72 -4.45 11.57
CA LEU A 383 -9.80 -4.59 12.70
C LEU A 383 -10.26 -5.69 13.68
N GLU A 384 -11.56 -5.78 13.94
CA GLU A 384 -12.16 -6.86 14.76
C GLU A 384 -11.77 -8.23 14.22
N LYS A 385 -11.89 -8.43 12.90
CA LYS A 385 -11.51 -9.68 12.24
C LYS A 385 -10.05 -10.01 12.49
N GLU A 386 -9.13 -9.09 12.24
CA GLU A 386 -7.70 -9.31 12.46
C GLU A 386 -7.39 -9.60 13.93
N ALA A 387 -8.01 -8.88 14.87
CA ALA A 387 -7.81 -9.09 16.31
C ALA A 387 -8.29 -10.47 16.77
N VAL A 388 -9.47 -10.90 16.30
CA VAL A 388 -9.99 -12.25 16.57
C VAL A 388 -9.05 -13.30 15.98
N TYR A 389 -8.55 -13.11 14.76
CA TYR A 389 -7.61 -14.06 14.16
C TYR A 389 -6.31 -14.18 14.95
N GLU A 390 -5.66 -13.08 15.30
CA GLU A 390 -4.41 -13.12 16.07
C GLU A 390 -4.64 -13.77 17.46
N LYS A 391 -5.81 -13.55 18.07
CA LYS A 391 -6.21 -14.27 19.29
C LYS A 391 -6.33 -15.78 19.09
N LEU A 392 -6.86 -16.22 17.95
CA LEU A 392 -6.99 -17.65 17.61
C LEU A 392 -5.66 -18.28 17.21
N VAL A 393 -4.75 -17.52 16.58
CA VAL A 393 -3.37 -17.95 16.31
C VAL A 393 -2.62 -18.17 17.62
N ALA A 394 -2.75 -17.25 18.57
CA ALA A 394 -2.14 -17.35 19.91
C ALA A 394 -2.75 -18.45 20.79
N LEU A 395 -3.83 -19.12 20.34
CA LEU A 395 -4.45 -20.23 21.07
C LEU A 395 -3.57 -21.49 20.98
N ASP A 396 -2.79 -21.74 22.02
CA ASP A 396 -1.89 -22.89 22.15
C ASP A 396 -2.43 -23.96 23.11
N ILE A 397 -2.26 -25.23 22.73
CA ILE A 397 -2.63 -26.42 23.52
C ILE A 397 -1.98 -26.37 24.91
N GLU A 398 -0.73 -25.90 25.01
CA GLU A 398 0.00 -25.86 26.29
C GLU A 398 -0.60 -24.89 27.33
N THR A 399 -1.46 -23.97 26.87
CA THR A 399 -2.20 -23.05 27.74
C THR A 399 -3.51 -23.64 28.26
N LEU A 400 -3.94 -24.77 27.69
CA LEU A 400 -5.13 -25.50 28.09
C LEU A 400 -4.77 -26.66 29.01
N ILE A 401 -5.65 -26.93 29.97
CA ILE A 401 -5.57 -28.08 30.88
C ILE A 401 -6.63 -29.09 30.42
N GLU A 402 -6.20 -30.34 30.20
CA GLU A 402 -7.13 -31.46 29.97
C GLU A 402 -7.87 -31.75 31.27
N ASN A 403 -9.19 -31.49 31.28
CA ASN A 403 -9.97 -31.50 32.51
C ASN A 403 -10.88 -32.73 32.63
N GLU A 404 -11.38 -33.31 31.52
CA GLU A 404 -12.34 -34.41 31.61
C GLU A 404 -12.44 -35.30 30.35
N LYS A 405 -12.54 -36.63 30.56
CA LYS A 405 -12.96 -37.58 29.53
C LYS A 405 -14.48 -37.56 29.41
N ILE A 406 -14.97 -37.12 28.26
CA ILE A 406 -16.39 -37.04 27.96
C ILE A 406 -17.04 -38.42 27.96
N THR A 407 -18.12 -38.56 28.74
CA THR A 407 -18.93 -39.78 28.88
C THR A 407 -20.08 -39.85 27.86
N ASP A 408 -20.70 -38.72 27.49
CA ASP A 408 -21.83 -38.65 26.56
C ASP A 408 -21.41 -38.14 25.17
N ARG A 409 -20.58 -38.95 24.49
CA ARG A 409 -19.91 -38.56 23.24
C ARG A 409 -20.88 -38.31 22.08
N ASP A 410 -21.85 -39.20 21.92
CA ASP A 410 -22.78 -39.16 20.77
C ASP A 410 -23.68 -37.93 20.85
N LYS A 411 -24.08 -37.53 22.06
CA LYS A 411 -24.82 -36.30 22.28
C LYS A 411 -24.01 -35.07 21.89
N ILE A 412 -22.76 -34.95 22.36
CA ILE A 412 -21.90 -33.80 22.04
C ILE A 412 -21.64 -33.71 20.53
N ILE A 413 -21.40 -34.85 19.87
CA ILE A 413 -21.27 -34.89 18.41
C ILE A 413 -22.55 -34.39 17.73
N GLY A 414 -23.72 -34.84 18.20
CA GLY A 414 -25.01 -34.39 17.68
C GLY A 414 -25.21 -32.88 17.81
N ASP A 415 -24.96 -32.34 19.01
CA ASP A 415 -25.12 -30.91 19.31
C ASP A 415 -24.12 -30.05 18.50
N LEU A 416 -22.88 -30.52 18.32
CA LEU A 416 -21.88 -29.87 17.47
C LEU A 416 -22.29 -29.84 16.00
N ILE A 417 -22.78 -30.96 15.47
CA ILE A 417 -23.28 -31.03 14.09
C ILE A 417 -24.40 -30.01 13.88
N GLU A 418 -25.37 -29.96 14.80
CA GLU A 418 -26.50 -29.04 14.73
C GLU A 418 -26.03 -27.58 14.77
N ALA A 419 -25.09 -27.26 15.68
CA ALA A 419 -24.54 -25.91 15.82
C ALA A 419 -23.78 -25.46 14.56
N ILE A 420 -22.89 -26.31 14.01
CA ILE A 420 -22.08 -25.99 12.82
C ILE A 420 -22.97 -25.88 11.58
N ASP A 421 -23.95 -26.79 11.40
CA ASP A 421 -24.86 -26.75 10.24
C ASP A 421 -25.77 -25.51 10.26
N GLY A 422 -26.13 -25.05 11.46
CA GLY A 422 -26.88 -23.82 11.70
C GLY A 422 -26.13 -22.52 11.37
N VAL A 423 -24.82 -22.57 11.11
CA VAL A 423 -24.03 -21.38 10.75
C VAL A 423 -24.46 -20.86 9.37
N LYS A 424 -24.98 -19.63 9.36
CA LYS A 424 -25.38 -18.95 8.12
C LYS A 424 -24.23 -18.22 7.45
N ASN A 425 -23.31 -17.69 8.27
CA ASN A 425 -22.22 -16.83 7.86
C ASN A 425 -20.96 -17.16 8.65
N TYR A 426 -19.86 -17.43 7.95
CA TYR A 426 -18.56 -17.58 8.59
C TYR A 426 -17.45 -17.02 7.71
N GLN A 427 -16.33 -16.73 8.35
CA GLN A 427 -15.08 -16.46 7.69
C GLN A 427 -14.00 -17.39 8.24
N SER A 428 -13.08 -17.79 7.38
CA SER A 428 -11.91 -18.54 7.83
C SER A 428 -10.65 -18.18 7.09
N ARG A 429 -9.54 -18.49 7.76
CA ARG A 429 -8.18 -18.43 7.23
C ARG A 429 -7.62 -19.84 7.24
N LEU A 430 -7.30 -20.40 6.07
CA LEU A 430 -6.64 -21.69 5.92
C LEU A 430 -5.18 -21.45 5.52
N THR A 431 -4.26 -22.00 6.30
CA THR A 431 -2.83 -21.81 6.14
C THR A 431 -2.18 -23.16 5.93
N MET A 432 -1.43 -23.36 4.84
CA MET A 432 -0.64 -24.58 4.60
C MET A 432 0.83 -24.35 4.94
N ARG A 433 1.46 -25.28 5.67
CA ARG A 433 2.90 -25.31 5.96
C ARG A 433 3.51 -26.58 5.38
N ASP A 434 4.62 -26.43 4.66
CA ASP A 434 5.40 -27.54 4.10
C ASP A 434 6.69 -27.74 4.90
N TYR A 435 6.91 -28.97 5.38
CA TYR A 435 8.11 -29.35 6.13
C TYR A 435 9.10 -30.19 5.31
N SER A 436 8.93 -30.28 3.99
CA SER A 436 9.79 -31.05 3.09
C SER A 436 11.26 -30.58 3.06
N ASN A 437 11.53 -29.36 3.54
CA ASN A 437 12.83 -28.71 3.54
C ASN A 437 13.49 -28.68 4.94
N GLU A 438 14.58 -29.44 5.08
CA GLU A 438 15.30 -29.69 6.35
C GLU A 438 15.96 -28.45 6.98
N LYS A 439 16.04 -27.32 6.27
CA LYS A 439 16.75 -26.11 6.74
C LYS A 439 15.90 -25.13 7.55
N LEU A 440 14.61 -25.41 7.76
CA LEU A 440 13.65 -24.37 8.15
C LEU A 440 12.99 -24.67 9.50
N GLU A 441 12.86 -23.63 10.34
CA GLU A 441 12.16 -23.73 11.61
C GLU A 441 10.63 -23.76 11.44
N PRO A 442 9.86 -24.33 12.39
CA PRO A 442 8.40 -24.54 12.25
C PRO A 442 7.55 -23.28 11.97
N LYS A 443 8.06 -22.10 12.32
CA LYS A 443 7.43 -20.80 12.04
C LYS A 443 7.67 -20.29 10.63
N ASN A 444 8.49 -21.00 9.82
CA ASN A 444 9.16 -20.37 8.70
C ASN A 444 8.42 -20.37 7.36
N TYR A 445 7.28 -21.03 7.10
CA TYR A 445 6.47 -20.68 5.91
C TYR A 445 4.97 -21.00 6.02
N VAL A 446 4.15 -20.02 5.60
CA VAL A 446 2.78 -20.21 5.11
C VAL A 446 2.85 -20.33 3.59
N PHE A 447 2.90 -21.54 3.04
CA PHE A 447 3.07 -21.75 1.60
C PHE A 447 1.91 -21.20 0.76
N ILE A 448 0.68 -21.41 1.23
CA ILE A 448 -0.52 -20.78 0.68
C ILE A 448 -1.43 -20.38 1.85
N GLU A 449 -2.03 -19.20 1.76
CA GLU A 449 -3.11 -18.75 2.62
C GLU A 449 -4.39 -18.54 1.81
N TRP A 450 -5.50 -19.09 2.29
CA TRP A 450 -6.83 -18.74 1.79
C TRP A 450 -7.59 -17.97 2.84
N ARG A 451 -8.15 -16.82 2.45
CA ARG A 451 -9.14 -16.08 3.24
C ARG A 451 -10.47 -16.21 2.55
N PHE A 452 -11.49 -16.63 3.27
CA PHE A 452 -12.78 -16.88 2.66
C PHE A 452 -13.94 -16.49 3.55
N GLY A 453 -15.01 -16.06 2.90
CA GLY A 453 -16.30 -15.81 3.48
C GLY A 453 -17.34 -16.69 2.81
N HIS A 454 -18.29 -17.20 3.60
CA HIS A 454 -19.44 -17.94 3.09
C HIS A 454 -20.75 -17.46 3.72
N GLU A 455 -21.76 -17.22 2.90
CA GLU A 455 -23.10 -16.76 3.26
C GLU A 455 -24.14 -17.69 2.63
N LYS A 456 -25.01 -18.31 3.46
CA LYS A 456 -26.11 -19.15 2.98
C LYS A 456 -27.28 -18.26 2.49
N PRO A 457 -27.83 -18.50 1.28
CA PRO A 457 -27.51 -19.59 0.35
C PRO A 457 -26.33 -19.29 -0.61
N GLU A 458 -25.40 -20.26 -0.71
CA GLU A 458 -24.28 -20.41 -1.65
C GLU A 458 -23.65 -19.14 -2.23
N LYS A 459 -23.29 -18.19 -1.35
CA LYS A 459 -22.44 -17.06 -1.71
C LYS A 459 -21.07 -17.23 -1.06
N PHE A 460 -20.03 -17.32 -1.88
CA PHE A 460 -18.64 -17.46 -1.46
C PHE A 460 -17.82 -16.26 -1.92
N SER A 461 -16.84 -15.87 -1.11
CA SER A 461 -15.75 -14.99 -1.53
C SER A 461 -14.45 -15.65 -1.07
N VAL A 462 -13.48 -15.81 -1.97
CA VAL A 462 -12.18 -16.41 -1.65
C VAL A 462 -11.07 -15.52 -2.17
N GLU A 463 -10.09 -15.26 -1.32
CA GLU A 463 -8.80 -14.63 -1.65
C GLU A 463 -7.71 -15.66 -1.36
N GLN A 464 -6.86 -15.93 -2.34
CA GLN A 464 -5.73 -16.84 -2.24
C GLN A 464 -4.42 -16.06 -2.32
N TYR A 465 -3.49 -16.35 -1.40
CA TYR A 465 -2.16 -15.74 -1.32
C TYR A 465 -1.10 -16.83 -1.42
N ALA A 466 -0.08 -16.63 -2.25
CA ALA A 466 1.02 -17.60 -2.49
C ALA A 466 2.40 -16.95 -2.28
N ASN A 467 3.39 -17.76 -1.94
CA ASN A 467 4.47 -17.37 -1.04
C ASN A 467 5.84 -17.03 -1.68
N GLU A 468 5.89 -16.55 -2.91
CA GLU A 468 7.14 -15.89 -3.38
C GLU A 468 7.32 -14.52 -2.71
N ASP A 469 6.20 -13.85 -2.42
CA ASP A 469 6.08 -12.78 -1.44
C ASP A 469 4.83 -13.08 -0.62
N GLU A 470 4.94 -13.18 0.71
CA GLU A 470 3.89 -13.58 1.70
C GLU A 470 2.53 -12.85 1.58
N ASN A 471 2.37 -11.96 0.60
CA ASN A 471 1.29 -11.00 0.45
C ASN A 471 0.82 -10.80 -1.00
N SER A 472 1.31 -11.55 -1.99
CA SER A 472 0.82 -11.47 -3.37
C SER A 472 -0.52 -12.19 -3.48
N LEU A 473 -1.60 -11.44 -3.71
CA LEU A 473 -2.90 -11.99 -4.05
C LEU A 473 -2.74 -12.78 -5.35
N TYR A 474 -2.74 -14.11 -5.23
CA TYR A 474 -2.52 -15.04 -6.32
C TYR A 474 -3.79 -15.25 -7.13
N ASP A 475 -4.93 -15.38 -6.43
CA ASP A 475 -6.24 -15.55 -7.06
C ASP A 475 -7.34 -14.98 -6.17
N MET A 476 -8.46 -14.57 -6.78
CA MET A 476 -9.64 -14.12 -6.07
C MET A 476 -10.91 -14.38 -6.87
N TRP A 477 -11.87 -15.07 -6.25
CA TRP A 477 -13.16 -15.34 -6.87
C TRP A 477 -14.34 -15.17 -5.92
N ILE A 478 -15.51 -14.90 -6.51
CA ILE A 478 -16.80 -14.93 -5.84
C ILE A 478 -17.65 -16.02 -6.50
N SER A 479 -18.35 -16.81 -5.68
CA SER A 479 -19.34 -17.76 -6.20
C SER A 479 -20.73 -17.36 -5.74
N VAL A 480 -21.72 -17.37 -6.63
CA VAL A 480 -23.13 -17.12 -6.31
C VAL A 480 -23.99 -18.16 -6.99
N LYS A 481 -24.62 -19.05 -6.21
CA LYS A 481 -25.53 -20.10 -6.71
C LYS A 481 -24.91 -20.96 -7.83
N GLY A 482 -23.65 -21.36 -7.65
CA GLY A 482 -22.91 -22.21 -8.60
C GLY A 482 -22.21 -21.47 -9.75
N ASN A 483 -22.49 -20.19 -9.97
CA ASN A 483 -21.71 -19.37 -10.90
C ASN A 483 -20.48 -18.81 -10.18
N HIS A 484 -19.37 -18.67 -10.90
CA HIS A 484 -18.11 -18.15 -10.38
C HIS A 484 -17.72 -16.88 -11.12
N TYR A 485 -17.14 -15.92 -10.40
CA TYR A 485 -16.72 -14.63 -10.92
C TYR A 485 -15.32 -14.32 -10.43
N ASP A 486 -14.43 -13.97 -11.35
CA ASP A 486 -13.05 -13.58 -11.04
C ASP A 486 -12.89 -12.08 -11.16
N LEU A 487 -12.03 -11.50 -10.32
CA LEU A 487 -11.72 -10.09 -10.44
C LEU A 487 -10.63 -9.89 -11.49
N LEU A 488 -10.98 -9.20 -12.57
CA LEU A 488 -10.00 -8.69 -13.53
C LEU A 488 -9.70 -7.21 -13.25
N PRO A 489 -8.42 -6.81 -13.10
CA PRO A 489 -7.97 -5.46 -12.71
C PRO A 489 -8.67 -4.27 -13.38
N VAL A 490 -9.06 -4.42 -14.66
CA VAL A 490 -9.66 -3.33 -15.46
C VAL A 490 -11.15 -3.54 -15.73
N LEU A 491 -11.61 -4.79 -15.70
CA LEU A 491 -12.96 -5.16 -16.14
C LEU A 491 -13.90 -5.47 -14.97
N GLY A 492 -13.38 -5.52 -13.75
CA GLY A 492 -14.13 -5.90 -12.57
C GLY A 492 -14.44 -7.40 -12.57
N TRP A 493 -15.54 -7.77 -11.94
CA TRP A 493 -15.96 -9.16 -11.80
C TRP A 493 -16.49 -9.73 -13.12
N ILE A 494 -15.82 -10.76 -13.65
CA ILE A 494 -16.21 -11.46 -14.87
C ILE A 494 -16.57 -12.89 -14.53
N GLU A 495 -17.70 -13.37 -15.09
CA GLU A 495 -18.14 -14.75 -14.93
C GLU A 495 -17.15 -15.72 -15.59
N GLU A 496 -16.63 -16.68 -14.82
CA GLU A 496 -15.79 -17.77 -15.31
C GLU A 496 -16.65 -18.81 -16.02
N LYS A 497 -16.28 -19.10 -17.28
CA LYS A 497 -17.03 -20.01 -18.17
C LYS A 497 -16.23 -21.25 -18.57
N THR A 498 -14.96 -21.32 -18.19
CA THR A 498 -14.07 -22.44 -18.45
C THR A 498 -14.48 -23.63 -17.56
N PRO A 499 -14.98 -24.74 -18.12
CA PRO A 499 -15.54 -25.84 -17.33
C PRO A 499 -14.58 -26.42 -16.29
N GLU A 500 -13.31 -26.53 -16.62
CA GLU A 500 -12.25 -27.07 -15.75
C GLU A 500 -12.01 -26.17 -14.53
N LEU A 501 -12.00 -24.84 -14.74
CA LEU A 501 -11.82 -23.86 -13.66
C LEU A 501 -13.06 -23.76 -12.78
N VAL A 502 -14.25 -23.85 -13.36
CA VAL A 502 -15.52 -23.94 -12.62
C VAL A 502 -15.53 -25.20 -11.74
N GLU A 503 -15.14 -26.35 -12.27
CA GLU A 503 -15.05 -27.59 -11.49
C GLU A 503 -14.00 -27.49 -10.37
N HIS A 504 -12.85 -26.89 -10.66
CA HIS A 504 -11.81 -26.63 -9.67
C HIS A 504 -12.30 -25.75 -8.52
N LYS A 505 -12.95 -24.62 -8.81
CA LYS A 505 -13.51 -23.70 -7.80
C LYS A 505 -14.63 -24.34 -6.99
N ASN A 506 -15.46 -25.18 -7.60
CA ASN A 506 -16.45 -25.97 -6.87
C ASN A 506 -15.80 -26.92 -5.85
N SER A 507 -14.74 -27.61 -6.27
CA SER A 507 -13.96 -28.48 -5.38
C SER A 507 -13.28 -27.68 -4.26
N LEU A 508 -12.67 -26.54 -4.58
CA LEU A 508 -12.02 -25.67 -3.58
C LEU A 508 -13.02 -25.10 -2.59
N ASN A 509 -14.15 -24.54 -3.03
CA ASN A 509 -15.17 -24.00 -2.13
C ASN A 509 -15.64 -25.04 -1.11
N TYR A 510 -15.83 -26.29 -1.55
CA TYR A 510 -16.14 -27.40 -0.65
C TYR A 510 -15.00 -27.68 0.35
N ASN A 511 -13.76 -27.75 -0.13
CA ASN A 511 -12.58 -28.03 0.70
C ASN A 511 -12.18 -26.87 1.62
N LEU A 512 -12.56 -25.64 1.32
CA LEU A 512 -12.37 -24.49 2.17
C LEU A 512 -13.50 -24.41 3.21
N SER A 513 -14.73 -24.78 2.83
CA SER A 513 -15.89 -24.74 3.71
C SER A 513 -15.72 -25.50 5.02
N ILE A 514 -16.40 -25.04 6.07
CA ILE A 514 -16.51 -25.77 7.34
C ILE A 514 -17.36 -27.05 7.20
N ASP A 515 -18.17 -27.15 6.14
CA ASP A 515 -19.07 -28.29 5.89
C ASP A 515 -18.31 -29.61 5.76
N LYS A 516 -17.05 -29.58 5.31
CA LYS A 516 -16.21 -30.79 5.26
C LYS A 516 -15.99 -31.41 6.64
N TYR A 517 -15.96 -30.58 7.71
CA TYR A 517 -15.84 -31.07 9.08
C TYR A 517 -17.16 -31.65 9.57
N ILE A 518 -18.30 -31.09 9.17
CA ILE A 518 -19.62 -31.69 9.44
C ILE A 518 -19.65 -33.10 8.83
N LYS A 519 -19.22 -33.25 7.58
CA LYS A 519 -19.16 -34.55 6.91
C LYS A 519 -18.20 -35.51 7.62
N LEU A 520 -16.99 -35.04 7.96
CA LEU A 520 -16.01 -35.81 8.73
C LEU A 520 -16.63 -36.36 10.03
N ILE A 521 -17.27 -35.48 10.80
CA ILE A 521 -17.87 -35.83 12.10
C ILE A 521 -19.05 -36.80 11.94
N LYS A 522 -19.88 -36.64 10.89
CA LYS A 522 -21.03 -37.53 10.61
C LYS A 522 -20.61 -38.93 10.16
N GLU A 523 -19.58 -39.01 9.33
CA GLU A 523 -19.24 -40.26 8.62
C GLU A 523 -18.17 -41.09 9.35
N ASN A 524 -17.45 -40.51 10.33
CA ASN A 524 -16.32 -41.16 10.98
C ASN A 524 -16.45 -41.11 12.50
N LYS A 525 -16.07 -42.21 13.15
CA LYS A 525 -15.98 -42.27 14.61
C LYS A 525 -14.68 -41.59 15.06
N PRO A 526 -14.71 -40.61 15.98
CA PRO A 526 -13.49 -39.98 16.48
C PRO A 526 -12.69 -40.93 17.36
N ASP A 527 -11.36 -40.83 17.28
CA ASP A 527 -10.43 -41.57 18.13
C ASP A 527 -10.49 -41.08 19.58
N SER A 528 -10.61 -39.76 19.75
CA SER A 528 -10.77 -39.14 21.07
C SER A 528 -11.58 -37.84 20.99
N ILE A 529 -12.24 -37.54 22.10
CA ILE A 529 -12.88 -36.25 22.35
C ILE A 529 -12.47 -35.82 23.75
N MET A 530 -11.94 -34.61 23.87
CA MET A 530 -11.45 -34.06 25.13
C MET A 530 -12.10 -32.70 25.39
N LEU A 531 -12.41 -32.43 26.65
CA LEU A 531 -12.72 -31.08 27.12
C LEU A 531 -11.44 -30.46 27.70
N CYS A 532 -11.02 -29.36 27.11
CA CYS A 532 -9.84 -28.60 27.50
C CYS A 532 -10.25 -27.19 27.92
N GLU A 533 -9.76 -26.70 29.06
CA GLU A 533 -10.06 -25.33 29.50
C GLU A 533 -8.78 -24.55 29.77
N GLY A 534 -8.79 -23.25 29.53
CA GLY A 534 -7.67 -22.38 29.86
C GLY A 534 -7.39 -22.38 31.35
N ARG A 535 -6.15 -22.07 31.75
CA ARG A 535 -5.71 -22.07 33.17
C ARG A 535 -6.57 -21.22 34.11
N GLN A 536 -7.31 -20.24 33.60
CA GLN A 536 -8.24 -19.40 34.36
C GLN A 536 -9.71 -19.85 34.27
N GLY A 537 -10.02 -20.96 33.58
CA GLY A 537 -11.36 -21.53 33.41
C GLY A 537 -12.33 -20.71 32.56
N LYS A 538 -11.90 -19.57 31.99
CA LYS A 538 -12.76 -18.63 31.26
C LYS A 538 -13.02 -19.03 29.80
N THR A 539 -12.21 -19.92 29.24
CA THR A 539 -12.32 -20.40 27.86
C THR A 539 -12.22 -21.92 27.87
N GLY A 540 -13.18 -22.58 27.26
CA GLY A 540 -13.21 -24.03 27.13
C GLY A 540 -13.39 -24.45 25.68
N TYR A 541 -12.78 -25.57 25.30
CA TYR A 541 -12.84 -26.13 23.96
C TYR A 541 -13.04 -27.65 24.01
N PHE A 542 -13.89 -28.16 23.13
CA PHE A 542 -13.91 -29.56 22.73
C PHE A 542 -12.88 -29.78 21.64
N ILE A 543 -11.94 -30.70 21.86
CA ILE A 543 -10.96 -31.12 20.86
C ILE A 543 -11.30 -32.54 20.43
N ILE A 544 -11.68 -32.69 19.16
CA ILE A 544 -12.04 -33.97 18.55
C ILE A 544 -10.92 -34.40 17.61
N LYS A 545 -10.38 -35.60 17.81
CA LYS A 545 -9.26 -36.13 17.02
C LYS A 545 -9.70 -37.30 16.14
N TYR A 546 -9.18 -37.28 14.91
CA TYR A 546 -9.35 -38.31 13.90
C TYR A 546 -8.00 -38.71 13.30
N GLU A 547 -7.77 -40.01 13.16
CA GLU A 547 -6.69 -40.64 12.38
C GLU A 547 -7.36 -41.40 11.23
N LEU A 548 -7.21 -40.88 10.01
CA LEU A 548 -7.95 -41.37 8.84
C LEU A 548 -6.97 -41.97 7.82
N PRO A 549 -7.20 -43.20 7.36
CA PRO A 549 -6.40 -43.80 6.28
C PRO A 549 -6.73 -43.19 4.91
N LYS A 550 -7.85 -42.46 4.79
CA LYS A 550 -8.22 -41.69 3.60
C LYS A 550 -9.26 -40.64 3.96
N TRP A 551 -9.11 -39.42 3.46
CA TRP A 551 -10.10 -38.35 3.59
C TRP A 551 -10.11 -37.49 2.33
N ASN A 552 -11.30 -37.14 1.84
CA ASN A 552 -11.48 -36.37 0.61
C ASN A 552 -11.24 -34.87 0.84
N PHE A 553 -10.08 -34.53 1.39
CA PHE A 553 -9.66 -33.16 1.67
C PHE A 553 -8.87 -32.55 0.50
N SER A 554 -8.15 -33.37 -0.26
CA SER A 554 -7.45 -32.94 -1.47
C SER A 554 -7.84 -33.82 -2.66
N ARG A 555 -7.81 -33.24 -3.87
CA ARG A 555 -8.06 -33.93 -5.14
C ARG A 555 -6.86 -34.78 -5.59
N TYR A 556 -5.79 -34.84 -4.79
CA TYR A 556 -4.57 -35.56 -5.11
C TYR A 556 -4.61 -36.97 -4.55
N TYR A 557 -4.52 -37.93 -5.48
CA TYR A 557 -4.68 -39.34 -5.25
C TYR A 557 -3.31 -40.02 -5.24
N SER A 558 -2.67 -40.12 -4.07
CA SER A 558 -1.81 -41.28 -3.82
C SER A 558 -2.57 -42.26 -2.92
N GLU A 559 -2.36 -43.56 -3.13
CA GLU A 559 -3.05 -44.59 -2.35
C GLU A 559 -2.57 -44.64 -0.88
N ASP A 560 -1.47 -43.93 -0.56
CA ASP A 560 -0.76 -43.96 0.72
C ASP A 560 -0.80 -42.62 1.50
N ILE A 561 -1.93 -41.89 1.47
CA ILE A 561 -2.10 -40.65 2.24
C ILE A 561 -2.74 -40.95 3.60
N ARG A 562 -2.07 -40.53 4.69
CA ARG A 562 -2.60 -40.57 6.06
C ARG A 562 -2.93 -39.17 6.54
N TYR A 563 -4.09 -39.03 7.17
CA TYR A 563 -4.56 -37.76 7.73
C TYR A 563 -4.73 -37.86 9.24
N ARG A 564 -4.17 -36.89 9.96
CA ARG A 564 -4.54 -36.59 11.34
C ARG A 564 -5.30 -35.27 11.36
N VAL A 565 -6.52 -35.28 11.91
CA VAL A 565 -7.37 -34.09 11.99
C VAL A 565 -7.73 -33.82 13.44
N GLU A 566 -7.50 -32.59 13.89
CA GLU A 566 -8.02 -32.09 15.17
C GLU A 566 -9.02 -30.97 14.91
N VAL A 567 -10.25 -31.13 15.40
CA VAL A 567 -11.33 -30.16 15.27
C VAL A 567 -11.61 -29.55 16.65
N TRP A 568 -11.53 -28.22 16.75
CA TRP A 568 -11.70 -27.48 17.99
C TRP A 568 -12.99 -26.68 17.96
N ALA A 569 -13.89 -26.97 18.89
CA ALA A 569 -15.14 -26.24 19.05
C ALA A 569 -15.23 -25.59 20.43
N GLY A 570 -15.75 -24.36 20.51
CA GLY A 570 -15.92 -23.70 21.81
C GLY A 570 -16.91 -24.47 22.69
N LYS A 571 -16.58 -24.68 23.97
CA LYS A 571 -17.38 -25.48 24.93
C LYS A 571 -18.83 -25.02 25.00
N ASP A 572 -19.05 -23.72 25.08
CA ASP A 572 -20.39 -23.15 25.25
C ASP A 572 -21.10 -22.89 23.90
N SER A 573 -20.34 -22.47 22.89
CA SER A 573 -20.90 -22.15 21.58
C SER A 573 -21.17 -23.36 20.71
N LEU A 574 -20.42 -24.46 20.93
CA LEU A 574 -20.36 -25.64 20.06
C LEU A 574 -19.95 -25.32 18.60
N LEU A 575 -19.43 -24.12 18.34
CA LEU A 575 -19.01 -23.70 17.01
C LEU A 575 -17.53 -23.97 16.78
N LEU A 576 -17.21 -24.39 15.55
CA LEU A 576 -15.85 -24.58 15.08
C LEU A 576 -15.05 -23.27 15.21
N THR A 577 -13.87 -23.37 15.81
CA THR A 577 -12.96 -22.24 16.06
C THR A 577 -11.60 -22.47 15.40
N LYS A 578 -11.09 -23.70 15.45
CA LYS A 578 -9.78 -24.07 14.89
C LYS A 578 -9.84 -25.50 14.39
N ALA A 579 -9.14 -25.78 13.30
CA ALA A 579 -8.87 -27.13 12.86
C ALA A 579 -7.41 -27.27 12.45
N LEU A 580 -6.80 -28.39 12.82
CA LEU A 580 -5.44 -28.76 12.44
C LEU A 580 -5.54 -30.02 11.59
N ILE A 581 -4.96 -30.01 10.40
CA ILE A 581 -4.93 -31.16 9.50
C ILE A 581 -3.47 -31.43 9.17
N LYS A 582 -2.98 -32.60 9.57
CA LYS A 582 -1.66 -33.08 9.19
C LYS A 582 -1.83 -34.15 8.13
N LEU A 583 -1.28 -33.90 6.95
CA LEU A 583 -1.29 -34.80 5.80
C LEU A 583 0.11 -35.37 5.65
N THR A 584 0.23 -36.70 5.68
CA THR A 584 1.50 -37.40 5.43
C THR A 584 1.34 -38.36 4.26
N TYR A 585 2.24 -38.29 3.28
CA TYR A 585 2.28 -39.20 2.14
C TYR A 585 3.71 -39.66 1.87
N ARG A 586 3.87 -40.81 1.21
CA ARG A 586 5.17 -41.28 0.72
C ARG A 586 5.49 -40.58 -0.60
N ASP A 587 6.57 -39.79 -0.62
CA ASP A 587 7.10 -39.22 -1.84
C ASP A 587 8.02 -40.24 -2.51
N GLU A 588 7.55 -40.85 -3.60
CA GLU A 588 8.31 -41.86 -4.34
C GLU A 588 9.58 -41.30 -5.01
N LYS A 589 9.61 -40.00 -5.35
CA LYS A 589 10.77 -39.38 -6.00
C LYS A 589 11.88 -39.09 -5.00
N LEU A 590 11.51 -38.72 -3.77
CA LEU A 590 12.45 -38.41 -2.69
C LEU A 590 12.72 -39.61 -1.77
N ASP A 591 12.01 -40.72 -1.98
CA ASP A 591 12.01 -41.91 -1.12
C ASP A 591 11.88 -41.59 0.38
N LYS A 592 11.03 -40.62 0.71
CA LYS A 592 10.79 -40.17 2.09
C LYS A 592 9.32 -39.84 2.33
N ASP A 593 8.93 -39.83 3.59
CA ASP A 593 7.61 -39.34 3.98
C ASP A 593 7.64 -37.81 3.99
N THR A 594 6.74 -37.20 3.24
CA THR A 594 6.58 -35.74 3.20
C THR A 594 5.31 -35.38 3.96
N THR A 595 5.38 -34.28 4.71
CA THR A 595 4.28 -33.85 5.58
C THR A 595 3.91 -32.40 5.37
N TYR A 596 2.60 -32.15 5.24
CA TYR A 596 2.01 -30.82 5.24
C TYR A 596 1.12 -30.65 6.47
N ASP A 597 1.22 -29.50 7.12
CA ASP A 597 0.26 -29.09 8.15
C ASP A 597 -0.64 -27.98 7.61
N PHE A 598 -1.95 -28.17 7.70
CA PHE A 598 -2.93 -27.15 7.48
C PHE A 598 -3.50 -26.68 8.81
N THR A 599 -3.61 -25.37 8.98
CA THR A 599 -4.32 -24.74 10.09
C THR A 599 -5.48 -23.95 9.52
N GLN A 600 -6.71 -24.29 9.90
CA GLN A 600 -7.90 -23.50 9.60
C GLN A 600 -8.39 -22.80 10.85
N LEU A 601 -8.42 -21.47 10.86
CA LEU A 601 -9.05 -20.67 11.91
C LEU A 601 -10.40 -20.20 11.42
N VAL A 602 -11.45 -20.41 12.21
CA VAL A 602 -12.84 -20.14 11.84
C VAL A 602 -13.43 -19.11 12.80
N THR A 603 -14.06 -18.11 12.21
CA THR A 603 -14.78 -17.05 12.90
C THR A 603 -16.22 -17.03 12.42
N ASN A 604 -17.16 -17.23 13.34
CA ASN A 604 -18.59 -17.35 13.01
C ASN A 604 -19.26 -16.00 13.25
N TYR A 605 -19.64 -15.31 12.18
CA TYR A 605 -20.22 -13.96 12.25
C TYR A 605 -21.68 -14.01 11.81
N ASN A 606 -22.63 -14.19 12.72
CA ASN A 606 -24.05 -14.10 12.35
C ASN A 606 -24.51 -12.68 11.95
N ASN A 607 -23.72 -11.63 12.22
CA ASN A 607 -24.13 -10.22 12.06
C ASN A 607 -23.25 -9.38 11.11
N VAL A 608 -22.28 -9.96 10.40
CA VAL A 608 -21.43 -9.21 9.45
C VAL A 608 -21.72 -9.73 8.05
N ALA A 609 -22.36 -8.91 7.22
CA ALA A 609 -22.58 -9.25 5.81
C ALA A 609 -21.24 -9.47 5.11
N ILE A 610 -21.18 -10.46 4.22
CA ILE A 610 -20.06 -10.57 3.28
C ILE A 610 -20.18 -9.41 2.32
N GLN A 611 -19.44 -8.35 2.63
CA GLN A 611 -19.15 -7.34 1.63
C GLN A 611 -18.10 -7.95 0.70
N PRO A 612 -18.35 -7.95 -0.63
CA PRO A 612 -17.25 -8.18 -1.55
C PRO A 612 -16.13 -7.19 -1.19
N PRO A 613 -14.85 -7.55 -1.34
CA PRO A 613 -13.78 -6.57 -1.19
C PRO A 613 -14.15 -5.36 -2.06
N ALA A 614 -14.21 -4.18 -1.43
CA ALA A 614 -14.28 -2.93 -2.17
C ALA A 614 -13.10 -2.93 -3.16
N GLU A 615 -13.36 -2.51 -4.40
CA GLU A 615 -12.41 -2.40 -5.52
C GLU A 615 -10.94 -2.52 -5.08
N VAL A 616 -10.32 -3.68 -5.37
CA VAL A 616 -8.91 -3.88 -5.09
C VAL A 616 -8.11 -3.00 -6.04
N TYR A 617 -7.26 -2.15 -5.46
CA TYR A 617 -6.31 -1.34 -6.20
C TYR A 617 -5.24 -2.23 -6.82
N VAL A 618 -5.06 -2.05 -8.12
CA VAL A 618 -4.06 -2.69 -8.95
C VAL A 618 -2.70 -2.10 -8.59
N SER A 619 -1.74 -2.92 -8.13
CA SER A 619 -0.34 -2.53 -8.20
C SER A 619 0.14 -2.75 -9.63
N GLU A 620 0.51 -1.67 -10.31
CA GLU A 620 1.29 -1.75 -11.55
C GLU A 620 2.66 -2.34 -11.20
N LYS A 621 2.80 -3.64 -11.42
CA LYS A 621 4.03 -4.47 -11.54
C LYS A 621 3.73 -5.87 -11.00
N SER A 622 3.03 -6.66 -11.79
CA SER A 622 3.25 -8.09 -11.81
C SER A 622 3.54 -8.43 -13.25
N GLU A 623 4.80 -8.71 -13.58
CA GLU A 623 5.12 -9.36 -14.84
C GLU A 623 4.32 -10.66 -14.88
N PHE A 624 3.32 -10.69 -15.75
CA PHE A 624 2.40 -11.81 -15.83
C PHE A 624 3.12 -12.99 -16.49
N MET A 625 3.08 -14.11 -15.79
CA MET A 625 3.28 -15.43 -16.34
C MET A 625 2.25 -15.66 -17.46
N SER A 626 2.71 -16.18 -18.59
CA SER A 626 1.83 -16.49 -19.71
C SER A 626 0.81 -17.59 -19.33
N PRO A 627 -0.38 -17.64 -19.95
CA PRO A 627 -1.34 -18.73 -19.75
C PRO A 627 -0.72 -20.12 -19.96
N GLU A 628 0.29 -20.22 -20.83
CA GLU A 628 1.06 -21.44 -21.07
C GLU A 628 1.97 -21.82 -19.89
N GLU A 629 2.67 -20.86 -19.27
CA GLU A 629 3.48 -21.10 -18.07
C GLU A 629 2.61 -21.42 -16.83
N PHE A 630 1.43 -20.81 -16.73
CA PHE A 630 0.43 -21.13 -15.70
C PHE A 630 -0.06 -22.58 -15.79
N GLN A 631 -0.32 -23.06 -17.01
CA GLN A 631 -0.69 -24.47 -17.26
C GLN A 631 0.47 -25.43 -16.94
N GLU A 632 1.73 -25.02 -17.18
CA GLU A 632 2.89 -25.86 -16.88
C GLU A 632 3.16 -25.99 -15.37
N ILE A 633 2.91 -24.93 -14.58
CA ILE A 633 3.07 -24.96 -13.12
C ILE A 633 1.93 -25.74 -12.45
N ILE A 634 0.68 -25.57 -12.89
CA ILE A 634 -0.44 -26.37 -12.39
C ILE A 634 -0.31 -27.84 -12.82
N GLY A 635 0.28 -28.12 -13.98
CA GLY A 635 0.59 -29.49 -14.39
C GLY A 635 1.70 -30.17 -13.57
N ARG A 636 2.49 -29.40 -12.82
CA ARG A 636 3.58 -29.90 -11.95
C ARG A 636 3.17 -30.07 -10.48
N TRP A 637 2.05 -29.48 -10.06
CA TRP A 637 1.43 -29.65 -8.75
C TRP A 637 0.37 -30.73 -8.79
#